data_AF-T0F7T8-F1
#
_entry.id   AF-T0F7T8-F1
#
_cell.length_a   1.000
_cell.length_b   1.000
_cell.length_c   1.000
_cell.angle_alpha   90.00
_cell.angle_beta   90.00
_cell.angle_gamma   90.00
#
_symmetry.space_group_name_H-M   'P 1'
#
loop_
_entity.id
_entity.type
_entity.pdbx_description
1 polymer ?
#
loop_
_entity_poly.entity_id
_entity_poly.type
_entity_poly.pdbx_seq_one_letter_code
_entity_poly.pdbx_strand_id
1 'polypeptide(L)'
;MRSYLKRANTYKIFLLIGVTAYYCQHSAKTDWWELSPVSSAFKFQYEPEDVSDSEFANLSVKVRDTKTCMEAGEHPNYFASLCMEDSRLTFWEELNRFLIGWRQNELLAPLSFEDSQNRISITIGTYKINELRKQALPARSGVLGSREIRKGLTDGILFLDRNNFSRKFHTASFSIFLLSDTEMLWIHPPSENGDSYLSIKIQSGADLVDELKNVIGSVPARNERILSNCKYELPVISEVFGETESVTGRWIELFNSKQYPICEDRMDFVLFGNRIPVPKTTGYLLPGETRIYAEESSPLERITVSGLRWGDLKRNGSLQLSIQQSVTERILPGGGYRYGEETLSWKPSGFSECGSNRQLTNLPESYCMDPGFPDGINRLPGKELPDCNPKDFILEELNPIGIYWEGKLRTDFKFIDLEYIGSRECKPENLEFQWAQSTVPISISGSVTEQSILTIGALPFLFGATTFSYRNLSSLKLSDSFRLRDRTTGITHSIWNGGLIDASTRFALEIPGVATSSLLLRNFRIYLPLRDEVPAGVNHLHRISPGKKGKFEFIGRSVLSEISWAGSYKGSEPIASDRFLEVHSEIEGAQSGILEVETQGGSIASVLFPIDSGFSVLASGKLTCFPKSQVWKDSAFSLPQTNSTLIMLRHPVTGELWDELRYSSAGPGKNDTKNKIRRSGYQIIDSNGNRSWKDSDISDSIDRLPECPNTHASPGTSNLSPVRQE
;
A
#
# COMPACT_ATOMS: atom_id res chain seq x y z
N MET A 1 -77.52 12.11 -24.09
CA MET A 1 -77.04 10.89 -24.80
C MET A 1 -75.76 11.17 -25.57
N ARG A 2 -74.66 11.39 -24.85
CA ARG A 2 -73.27 11.30 -25.31
C ARG A 2 -72.47 10.85 -24.09
N SER A 3 -71.47 10.00 -24.30
CA SER A 3 -70.63 9.32 -23.30
C SER A 3 -71.09 7.90 -22.90
N TYR A 4 -71.05 6.99 -23.88
CA TYR A 4 -71.00 5.52 -23.65
C TYR A 4 -69.67 4.91 -24.16
N LEU A 5 -68.62 5.72 -24.25
CA LEU A 5 -67.31 5.32 -24.79
C LEU A 5 -66.19 6.00 -23.98
N LYS A 6 -66.00 5.57 -22.72
CA LYS A 6 -64.76 5.83 -21.94
C LYS A 6 -64.62 5.02 -20.65
N ARG A 7 -65.20 3.81 -20.57
CA ARG A 7 -65.04 2.92 -19.39
C ARG A 7 -64.38 1.56 -19.67
N ALA A 8 -64.02 1.26 -20.92
CA ALA A 8 -63.42 -0.03 -21.27
C ALA A 8 -61.87 -0.03 -21.33
N ASN A 9 -61.19 1.12 -21.26
CA ASN A 9 -59.72 1.20 -21.36
C ASN A 9 -58.99 1.44 -20.03
N THR A 10 -59.69 1.77 -18.95
CA THR A 10 -59.05 2.02 -17.64
C THR A 10 -58.84 0.73 -16.84
N TYR A 11 -59.63 -0.31 -17.07
CA TYR A 11 -59.51 -1.60 -16.36
C TYR A 11 -58.43 -2.52 -16.92
N LYS A 12 -57.98 -2.35 -18.17
CA LYS A 12 -56.86 -3.13 -18.73
C LYS A 12 -55.47 -2.56 -18.37
N ILE A 13 -55.36 -1.27 -18.08
CA ILE A 13 -54.10 -0.65 -17.66
C ILE A 13 -53.85 -0.86 -16.15
N PHE A 14 -54.90 -0.86 -15.32
CA PHE A 14 -54.75 -1.17 -13.90
C PHE A 14 -54.48 -2.67 -13.63
N LEU A 15 -54.97 -3.58 -14.47
CA LEU A 15 -54.61 -5.00 -14.35
C LEU A 15 -53.18 -5.29 -14.83
N LEU A 16 -52.67 -4.58 -15.84
CA LEU A 16 -51.27 -4.74 -16.27
C LEU A 16 -50.28 -4.16 -15.26
N ILE A 17 -50.59 -3.00 -14.65
CA ILE A 17 -49.74 -2.40 -13.60
C ILE A 17 -49.83 -3.20 -12.30
N GLY A 18 -51.00 -3.75 -11.97
CA GLY A 18 -51.18 -4.64 -10.81
C GLY A 18 -50.45 -5.97 -10.95
N VAL A 19 -50.39 -6.55 -12.16
CA VAL A 19 -49.65 -7.81 -12.41
C VAL A 19 -48.14 -7.56 -12.51
N THR A 20 -47.67 -6.41 -13.03
CA THR A 20 -46.24 -6.07 -12.96
C THR A 20 -45.79 -5.66 -11.56
N ALA A 21 -46.65 -5.06 -10.74
CA ALA A 21 -46.32 -4.76 -9.34
C ALA A 21 -46.27 -6.02 -8.47
N TYR A 22 -47.11 -7.02 -8.76
CA TYR A 22 -47.05 -8.32 -8.07
C TYR A 22 -45.87 -9.19 -8.54
N TYR A 23 -45.37 -9.00 -9.76
CA TYR A 23 -44.17 -9.69 -10.26
C TYR A 23 -42.84 -8.94 -10.01
N CYS A 24 -42.87 -7.69 -9.57
CA CYS A 24 -41.66 -6.90 -9.24
C CYS A 24 -41.52 -6.54 -7.75
N GLN A 25 -42.28 -7.19 -6.85
CA GLN A 25 -42.12 -7.08 -5.40
C GLN A 25 -41.72 -8.40 -4.71
N HIS A 26 -40.99 -9.27 -5.42
CA HIS A 26 -40.17 -10.35 -4.82
C HIS A 26 -38.68 -10.11 -5.06
N SER A 27 -38.21 -8.91 -4.66
CA SER A 27 -36.78 -8.62 -4.47
C SER A 27 -36.55 -7.88 -3.14
N ALA A 28 -37.51 -7.94 -2.23
CA ALA A 28 -37.17 -7.76 -0.82
C ALA A 28 -36.43 -9.04 -0.41
N LYS A 29 -35.25 -8.89 0.18
CA LYS A 29 -34.62 -9.88 1.05
C LYS A 29 -35.61 -10.24 2.15
N THR A 30 -36.62 -11.05 1.85
CA THR A 30 -37.31 -11.84 2.86
C THR A 30 -36.24 -12.75 3.43
N ASP A 31 -36.05 -12.69 4.72
CA ASP A 31 -35.25 -13.63 5.49
C ASP A 31 -35.69 -15.04 5.11
N TRP A 32 -35.01 -15.64 4.13
CA TRP A 32 -35.33 -16.98 3.59
C TRP A 32 -35.28 -18.05 4.70
N TRP A 33 -34.66 -17.71 5.83
CA TRP A 33 -34.53 -18.46 7.07
C TRP A 33 -35.83 -18.58 7.89
N GLU A 34 -36.84 -17.71 7.68
CA GLU A 34 -38.14 -17.81 8.38
C GLU A 34 -39.06 -18.90 7.79
N LEU A 35 -38.71 -19.49 6.63
CA LEU A 35 -39.58 -20.42 5.90
C LEU A 35 -39.13 -21.89 5.86
N SER A 36 -37.97 -22.22 6.43
CA SER A 36 -37.56 -23.63 6.57
C SER A 36 -37.89 -24.14 7.98
N PRO A 37 -38.95 -24.96 8.18
CA PRO A 37 -39.14 -25.65 9.44
C PRO A 37 -37.91 -26.53 9.69
N VAL A 38 -37.20 -26.29 10.79
CA VAL A 38 -36.09 -27.13 11.23
C VAL A 38 -36.67 -28.48 11.66
N SER A 39 -36.82 -29.40 10.71
CA SER A 39 -37.43 -30.72 10.89
C SER A 39 -36.47 -31.74 11.53
N SER A 40 -35.17 -31.53 11.40
CA SER A 40 -34.11 -32.34 12.02
C SER A 40 -33.24 -31.50 12.95
N ALA A 41 -32.84 -32.06 14.10
CA ALA A 41 -32.03 -31.35 15.08
C ALA A 41 -30.57 -31.17 14.63
N PHE A 42 -30.05 -32.02 13.73
CA PHE A 42 -28.80 -31.74 12.98
C PHE A 42 -29.09 -31.83 11.48
N LYS A 43 -28.62 -30.84 10.70
CA LYS A 43 -28.74 -30.81 9.25
C LYS A 43 -27.40 -30.48 8.64
N PHE A 44 -26.96 -31.30 7.68
CA PHE A 44 -25.85 -30.98 6.80
C PHE A 44 -26.35 -30.90 5.35
N GLN A 45 -26.25 -29.72 4.77
CA GLN A 45 -26.68 -29.42 3.41
C GLN A 45 -25.46 -29.32 2.50
N TYR A 46 -25.53 -30.07 1.40
CA TYR A 46 -24.58 -29.94 0.30
C TYR A 46 -25.34 -29.78 -1.01
N GLU A 47 -25.32 -28.57 -1.56
CA GLU A 47 -26.04 -28.16 -2.77
C GLU A 47 -25.10 -27.39 -3.70
N PRO A 48 -24.09 -28.05 -4.29
CA PRO A 48 -23.09 -27.39 -5.15
C PRO A 48 -23.70 -26.82 -6.44
N GLU A 49 -24.85 -27.35 -6.88
CA GLU A 49 -25.56 -26.93 -8.09
C GLU A 49 -26.32 -25.60 -7.91
N ASP A 50 -26.49 -25.13 -6.66
CA ASP A 50 -27.14 -23.85 -6.41
C ASP A 50 -26.26 -22.68 -6.89
N VAL A 51 -26.86 -21.83 -7.72
CA VAL A 51 -26.23 -20.67 -8.37
C VAL A 51 -26.53 -19.36 -7.67
N SER A 52 -27.34 -19.38 -6.61
CA SER A 52 -27.58 -18.20 -5.77
C SER A 52 -26.29 -17.72 -5.11
N ASP A 53 -26.25 -16.42 -4.79
CA ASP A 53 -25.12 -15.82 -4.08
C ASP A 53 -25.01 -16.46 -2.69
N SER A 54 -23.87 -17.07 -2.43
CA SER A 54 -23.62 -17.73 -1.15
C SER A 54 -23.11 -16.74 -0.13
N GLU A 55 -23.63 -16.83 1.09
CA GLU A 55 -23.12 -16.08 2.23
C GLU A 55 -22.25 -16.99 3.12
N PHE A 56 -21.03 -16.55 3.41
CA PHE A 56 -20.16 -17.24 4.35
C PHE A 56 -20.61 -16.94 5.78
N ALA A 57 -21.09 -17.96 6.48
CA ALA A 57 -21.49 -17.90 7.86
C ALA A 57 -20.37 -18.43 8.76
N ASN A 58 -19.70 -17.51 9.48
CA ASN A 58 -18.88 -17.88 10.63
C ASN A 58 -19.73 -18.65 11.65
N LEU A 59 -19.09 -19.55 12.40
CA LEU A 59 -19.77 -20.29 13.47
C LEU A 59 -20.43 -19.29 14.43
N SER A 60 -21.75 -19.36 14.49
CA SER A 60 -22.59 -18.46 15.27
C SER A 60 -23.74 -19.22 15.92
N VAL A 61 -24.22 -18.67 17.03
CA VAL A 61 -25.39 -19.18 17.74
C VAL A 61 -26.53 -18.21 17.53
N LYS A 62 -27.67 -18.71 17.08
CA LYS A 62 -28.91 -17.95 16.90
C LYS A 62 -30.03 -18.59 17.71
N VAL A 63 -30.84 -17.76 18.34
CA VAL A 63 -32.08 -18.20 18.99
C VAL A 63 -33.21 -18.02 18.00
N ARG A 64 -33.98 -19.09 17.74
CA ARG A 64 -35.16 -19.09 16.88
C ARG A 64 -36.30 -19.76 17.63
N ASP A 65 -37.36 -19.01 17.92
CA ASP A 65 -38.49 -19.44 18.75
C ASP A 65 -38.03 -19.99 20.12
N THR A 66 -38.20 -21.28 20.35
CA THR A 66 -37.79 -21.99 21.58
C THR A 66 -36.51 -22.82 21.39
N LYS A 67 -35.82 -22.66 20.26
CA LYS A 67 -34.61 -23.42 19.90
C LYS A 67 -33.38 -22.53 19.85
N THR A 68 -32.26 -23.11 20.25
CA THR A 68 -30.93 -22.53 20.07
C THR A 68 -30.20 -23.31 18.98
N CYS A 69 -29.79 -22.60 17.93
CA CYS A 69 -29.17 -23.16 16.73
C CYS A 69 -27.72 -22.70 16.59
N MET A 70 -26.79 -23.64 16.46
CA MET A 70 -25.44 -23.40 15.95
C MET A 70 -25.44 -23.54 14.43
N GLU A 71 -24.85 -22.57 13.74
CA GLU A 71 -24.81 -22.51 12.28
C GLU A 71 -23.40 -22.15 11.79
N ALA A 72 -22.93 -22.83 10.74
CA ALA A 72 -21.67 -22.50 10.09
C ALA A 72 -21.64 -22.97 8.62
N GLY A 73 -20.75 -22.36 7.82
CA GLY A 73 -20.47 -22.78 6.46
C GLY A 73 -20.79 -21.72 5.41
N GLU A 74 -21.33 -22.16 4.28
CA GLU A 74 -21.68 -21.38 3.11
C GLU A 74 -23.13 -21.69 2.77
N HIS A 75 -24.05 -20.78 3.07
CA HIS A 75 -25.45 -21.02 2.73
C HIS A 75 -25.74 -20.54 1.30
N PRO A 76 -26.43 -21.33 0.45
CA PRO A 76 -27.00 -22.66 0.70
C PRO A 76 -26.08 -23.85 0.35
N ASN A 77 -24.92 -23.61 -0.28
CA ASN A 77 -24.15 -24.67 -0.96
C ASN A 77 -23.44 -25.68 -0.05
N TYR A 78 -22.94 -25.26 1.10
CA TYR A 78 -22.19 -26.10 2.05
C TYR A 78 -22.44 -25.62 3.48
N PHE A 79 -23.52 -26.08 4.09
CA PHE A 79 -24.01 -25.51 5.34
C PHE A 79 -24.33 -26.60 6.37
N ALA A 80 -24.00 -26.36 7.63
CA ALA A 80 -24.38 -27.23 8.73
C ALA A 80 -25.07 -26.43 9.83
N SER A 81 -26.12 -27.02 10.39
CA SER A 81 -26.84 -26.47 11.54
C SER A 81 -27.20 -27.54 12.56
N LEU A 82 -27.05 -27.20 13.84
CA LEU A 82 -27.46 -28.00 14.98
C LEU A 82 -28.41 -27.17 15.85
N CYS A 83 -29.67 -27.56 15.94
CA CYS A 83 -30.69 -26.88 16.73
C CYS A 83 -31.20 -27.79 17.85
N MET A 84 -31.16 -27.31 19.09
CA MET A 84 -31.70 -28.01 20.26
C MET A 84 -32.78 -27.17 20.94
N GLU A 85 -33.73 -27.84 21.58
CA GLU A 85 -34.75 -27.16 22.38
C GLU A 85 -34.12 -26.46 23.59
N ASP A 86 -34.39 -25.16 23.76
CA ASP A 86 -33.74 -24.31 24.74
C ASP A 86 -34.65 -23.16 25.24
N SER A 87 -35.86 -23.52 25.67
CA SER A 87 -36.84 -22.56 26.22
C SER A 87 -36.34 -21.72 27.40
N ARG A 88 -35.26 -22.13 28.07
CA ARG A 88 -34.65 -21.45 29.22
C ARG A 88 -33.34 -20.72 28.89
N LEU A 89 -32.88 -20.75 27.63
CA LEU A 89 -31.62 -20.16 27.16
C LEU A 89 -30.35 -20.70 27.84
N THR A 90 -30.44 -21.78 28.59
CA THR A 90 -29.32 -22.41 29.29
C THR A 90 -28.30 -23.00 28.32
N PHE A 91 -28.77 -23.55 27.20
CA PHE A 91 -27.89 -24.10 26.18
C PHE A 91 -27.20 -22.98 25.39
N TRP A 92 -27.92 -21.89 25.09
CA TRP A 92 -27.38 -20.68 24.48
C TRP A 92 -26.25 -20.04 25.30
N GLU A 93 -26.44 -19.87 26.61
CA GLU A 93 -25.44 -19.27 27.50
C GLU A 93 -24.13 -20.08 27.50
N GLU A 94 -24.26 -21.39 27.63
CA GLU A 94 -23.13 -22.30 27.65
C GLU A 94 -22.42 -22.39 26.29
N LEU A 95 -23.16 -22.48 25.19
CA LEU A 95 -22.57 -22.44 23.85
C LEU A 95 -21.81 -21.15 23.59
N ASN A 96 -22.38 -20.01 23.98
CA ASN A 96 -21.67 -18.74 23.84
C ASN A 96 -20.41 -18.70 24.67
N ARG A 97 -20.40 -19.28 25.87
CA ARG A 97 -19.17 -19.44 26.66
C ARG A 97 -18.13 -20.26 25.90
N PHE A 98 -18.52 -21.38 25.28
CA PHE A 98 -17.61 -22.18 24.46
C PHE A 98 -17.11 -21.43 23.23
N LEU A 99 -17.96 -20.68 22.54
CA LEU A 99 -17.56 -19.88 21.39
C LEU A 99 -16.60 -18.74 21.76
N ILE A 100 -16.86 -18.06 22.88
CA ILE A 100 -15.98 -17.00 23.38
C ILE A 100 -14.64 -17.58 23.81
N GLY A 101 -14.63 -18.67 24.59
CA GLY A 101 -13.39 -19.33 25.01
C GLY A 101 -12.60 -19.89 23.83
N TRP A 102 -13.27 -20.51 22.86
CA TRP A 102 -12.63 -20.97 21.61
C TRP A 102 -11.98 -19.80 20.84
N ARG A 103 -12.69 -18.67 20.69
CA ARG A 103 -12.16 -17.41 20.12
C ARG A 103 -10.96 -16.86 20.88
N GLN A 104 -10.94 -17.03 22.19
CA GLN A 104 -9.83 -16.64 23.06
C GLN A 104 -8.73 -17.71 23.17
N ASN A 105 -8.79 -18.78 22.36
CA ASN A 105 -7.86 -19.91 22.36
C ASN A 105 -7.79 -20.67 23.70
N GLU A 106 -8.85 -20.65 24.49
CA GLU A 106 -8.96 -21.33 25.78
C GLU A 106 -9.30 -22.82 25.62
N LEU A 107 -8.72 -23.66 26.48
CA LEU A 107 -9.07 -25.09 26.59
C LEU A 107 -10.14 -25.29 27.66
N LEU A 108 -11.38 -25.26 27.23
CA LEU A 108 -12.57 -25.58 28.01
C LEU A 108 -12.82 -27.09 28.04
N ALA A 109 -13.07 -27.59 29.26
CA ALA A 109 -13.39 -28.99 29.49
C ALA A 109 -14.71 -29.38 28.79
N PRO A 110 -14.87 -30.64 28.35
CA PRO A 110 -16.03 -31.05 27.58
C PRO A 110 -17.32 -30.97 28.41
N LEU A 111 -18.40 -30.49 27.80
CA LEU A 111 -19.73 -30.41 28.42
C LEU A 111 -20.77 -31.10 27.55
N SER A 112 -21.65 -31.88 28.17
CA SER A 112 -22.69 -32.63 27.47
C SER A 112 -24.09 -32.02 27.69
N PHE A 113 -24.90 -32.05 26.63
CA PHE A 113 -26.29 -31.63 26.62
C PHE A 113 -27.16 -32.72 26.03
N GLU A 114 -28.40 -32.83 26.50
CA GLU A 114 -29.37 -33.79 25.99
C GLU A 114 -30.67 -33.08 25.60
N ASP A 115 -31.15 -33.37 24.39
CA ASP A 115 -32.48 -33.01 23.91
C ASP A 115 -33.30 -34.29 23.78
N SER A 116 -34.10 -34.56 24.81
CA SER A 116 -34.95 -35.74 24.88
C SER A 116 -36.06 -35.75 23.82
N GLN A 117 -36.49 -34.58 23.32
CA GLN A 117 -37.55 -34.50 22.30
C GLN A 117 -37.01 -34.97 20.94
N ASN A 118 -35.81 -34.52 20.60
CA ASN A 118 -35.15 -34.89 19.34
C ASN A 118 -34.26 -36.16 19.46
N ARG A 119 -34.14 -36.74 20.66
CA ARG A 119 -33.29 -37.90 20.98
C ARG A 119 -31.83 -37.68 20.54
N ILE A 120 -31.31 -36.49 20.83
CA ILE A 120 -29.93 -36.12 20.56
C ILE A 120 -29.22 -35.84 21.88
N SER A 121 -28.00 -36.35 22.00
CA SER A 121 -27.04 -35.91 22.99
C SER A 121 -25.85 -35.30 22.27
N ILE A 122 -25.31 -34.19 22.77
CA ILE A 122 -24.10 -33.59 22.23
C ILE A 122 -23.06 -33.42 23.32
N THR A 123 -21.79 -33.48 22.95
CA THR A 123 -20.66 -33.12 23.80
C THR A 123 -19.83 -32.08 23.07
N ILE A 124 -19.79 -30.86 23.60
CA ILE A 124 -18.96 -29.76 23.08
C ILE A 124 -17.68 -29.65 23.89
N GLY A 125 -16.56 -29.39 23.22
CA GLY A 125 -15.28 -29.14 23.88
C GLY A 125 -14.28 -28.47 22.96
N THR A 126 -13.27 -27.83 23.54
CA THR A 126 -12.15 -27.25 22.79
C THR A 126 -10.90 -28.08 23.00
N TYR A 127 -10.20 -28.40 21.91
CA TYR A 127 -9.11 -29.38 21.94
C TYR A 127 -7.95 -28.93 21.06
N LYS A 128 -6.73 -29.39 21.37
CA LYS A 128 -5.60 -29.29 20.45
C LYS A 128 -5.72 -30.32 19.32
N ILE A 129 -5.08 -30.03 18.18
CA ILE A 129 -5.16 -30.87 16.96
C ILE A 129 -4.84 -32.35 17.20
N ASN A 130 -3.87 -32.67 18.07
CA ASN A 130 -3.48 -34.05 18.34
C ASN A 130 -4.55 -34.83 19.12
N GLU A 131 -5.32 -34.17 19.99
CA GLU A 131 -6.43 -34.79 20.70
C GLU A 131 -7.63 -34.97 19.79
N LEU A 132 -7.90 -34.01 18.92
CA LEU A 132 -8.94 -34.12 17.89
C LEU A 132 -8.70 -35.25 16.92
N ARG A 133 -7.45 -35.41 16.46
CA ARG A 133 -7.08 -36.54 15.61
C ARG A 133 -7.45 -37.87 16.27
N LYS A 134 -7.24 -38.01 17.59
CA LYS A 134 -7.64 -39.23 18.33
C LYS A 134 -9.16 -39.42 18.34
N GLN A 135 -9.95 -38.36 18.46
CA GLN A 135 -11.42 -38.43 18.40
C GLN A 135 -11.91 -38.81 16.99
N ALA A 136 -11.20 -38.40 15.94
CA ALA A 136 -11.53 -38.70 14.56
C ALA A 136 -11.01 -40.07 14.07
N LEU A 137 -10.11 -40.74 14.80
CA LEU A 137 -9.57 -42.07 14.42
C LEU A 137 -10.64 -43.13 14.10
N PRO A 138 -11.78 -43.23 14.82
CA PRO A 138 -12.83 -44.22 14.52
C PRO A 138 -13.69 -43.87 13.30
N ALA A 139 -13.45 -42.72 12.63
CA ALA A 139 -14.30 -42.26 11.55
C ALA A 139 -14.35 -43.25 10.38
N ARG A 140 -15.57 -43.65 9.98
CA ARG A 140 -15.86 -44.53 8.84
C ARG A 140 -16.01 -43.79 7.52
N SER A 141 -16.26 -42.48 7.57
CA SER A 141 -16.27 -41.56 6.42
C SER A 141 -16.39 -40.13 6.94
N GLY A 142 -16.18 -39.14 6.07
CA GLY A 142 -16.39 -37.75 6.46
C GLY A 142 -16.08 -36.74 5.36
N VAL A 143 -16.42 -35.49 5.65
CA VAL A 143 -16.04 -34.32 4.85
C VAL A 143 -14.99 -33.53 5.62
N LEU A 144 -13.87 -33.23 4.97
CA LEU A 144 -12.73 -32.52 5.52
C LEU A 144 -12.79 -31.05 5.11
N GLY A 145 -12.99 -30.17 6.09
CA GLY A 145 -12.89 -28.72 5.91
C GLY A 145 -11.46 -28.19 5.96
N SER A 146 -10.54 -28.95 6.60
CA SER A 146 -9.11 -28.66 6.72
C SER A 146 -8.28 -29.93 6.54
N ARG A 147 -7.24 -29.86 5.71
CA ARG A 147 -6.29 -30.97 5.51
C ARG A 147 -5.49 -31.32 6.77
N GLU A 148 -5.36 -30.42 7.74
CA GLU A 148 -4.58 -30.68 8.96
C GLU A 148 -5.17 -31.81 9.81
N ILE A 149 -6.50 -31.96 9.79
CA ILE A 149 -7.22 -32.99 10.55
C ILE A 149 -6.97 -34.37 9.94
N ARG A 150 -6.69 -34.44 8.63
CA ARG A 150 -6.48 -35.71 7.89
C ARG A 150 -5.23 -36.47 8.35
N LYS A 151 -4.18 -35.78 8.82
CA LYS A 151 -2.91 -36.41 9.21
C LYS A 151 -3.15 -37.46 10.30
N GLY A 152 -2.87 -38.72 10.00
CA GLY A 152 -3.00 -39.85 10.93
C GLY A 152 -4.34 -40.61 10.87
N LEU A 153 -5.28 -40.20 10.01
CA LEU A 153 -6.46 -41.01 9.69
C LEU A 153 -6.09 -42.17 8.75
N THR A 154 -6.84 -43.28 8.84
CA THR A 154 -6.55 -44.51 8.10
C THR A 154 -6.79 -44.34 6.59
N ASP A 155 -5.81 -44.72 5.77
CA ASP A 155 -5.95 -44.77 4.31
C ASP A 155 -7.00 -45.81 3.89
N GLY A 156 -7.78 -45.51 2.84
CA GLY A 156 -8.83 -46.39 2.30
C GLY A 156 -10.25 -46.13 2.80
N ILE A 157 -10.42 -45.21 3.76
CA ILE A 157 -11.72 -44.70 4.20
C ILE A 157 -12.15 -43.52 3.31
N LEU A 158 -13.44 -43.42 2.98
CA LEU A 158 -13.97 -42.34 2.16
C LEU A 158 -13.96 -41.01 2.93
N PHE A 159 -12.89 -40.24 2.77
CA PHE A 159 -12.80 -38.85 3.21
C PHE A 159 -12.84 -37.93 2.00
N LEU A 160 -13.86 -37.08 1.96
CA LEU A 160 -14.04 -36.07 0.92
C LEU A 160 -13.33 -34.79 1.35
N ASP A 161 -12.26 -34.40 0.64
CA ASP A 161 -11.59 -33.12 0.81
C ASP A 161 -11.85 -32.20 -0.39
N ARG A 162 -11.17 -31.05 -0.47
CA ARG A 162 -11.32 -30.09 -1.59
C ARG A 162 -11.00 -30.68 -2.97
N ASN A 163 -10.34 -31.84 -3.07
CA ASN A 163 -10.15 -32.51 -4.35
C ASN A 163 -11.43 -33.24 -4.82
N ASN A 164 -12.34 -33.57 -3.89
CA ASN A 164 -13.52 -34.39 -4.17
C ASN A 164 -14.82 -33.65 -3.83
N PHE A 165 -14.73 -32.48 -3.20
CA PHE A 165 -15.83 -31.74 -2.65
C PHE A 165 -15.73 -30.25 -2.98
N SER A 166 -16.73 -29.72 -3.67
CA SER A 166 -16.79 -28.30 -4.09
C SER A 166 -17.44 -27.41 -3.03
N ARG A 167 -16.96 -26.18 -2.86
CA ARG A 167 -17.53 -25.12 -2.02
C ARG A 167 -17.15 -23.78 -2.67
N LYS A 168 -17.93 -22.71 -2.48
CA LYS A 168 -17.68 -21.42 -3.14
C LYS A 168 -16.50 -20.69 -2.55
N PHE A 169 -16.31 -20.72 -1.24
CA PHE A 169 -15.24 -19.98 -0.58
C PHE A 169 -14.06 -20.89 -0.24
N HIS A 170 -12.85 -20.34 -0.30
CA HIS A 170 -11.66 -21.13 -0.02
C HIS A 170 -11.29 -21.20 1.47
N THR A 171 -11.98 -20.46 2.34
CA THR A 171 -11.81 -20.47 3.81
C THR A 171 -12.24 -21.80 4.42
N ALA A 172 -11.46 -22.32 5.38
CA ALA A 172 -11.83 -23.52 6.12
C ALA A 172 -13.02 -23.21 7.05
N SER A 173 -14.14 -23.92 6.88
CA SER A 173 -15.35 -23.71 7.69
C SER A 173 -15.52 -24.76 8.78
N PHE A 174 -15.68 -26.02 8.42
CA PHE A 174 -15.81 -27.14 9.36
C PHE A 174 -15.56 -28.49 8.68
N SER A 175 -15.27 -29.51 9.49
CA SER A 175 -15.21 -30.93 9.09
C SER A 175 -16.30 -31.73 9.79
N ILE A 176 -16.87 -32.73 9.13
CA ILE A 176 -17.87 -33.64 9.70
C ILE A 176 -17.40 -35.09 9.50
N PHE A 177 -17.47 -35.89 10.54
CA PHE A 177 -17.11 -37.31 10.51
C PHE A 177 -18.25 -38.19 11.02
N LEU A 178 -18.43 -39.33 10.37
CA LEU A 178 -19.28 -40.43 10.83
C LEU A 178 -18.43 -41.41 11.62
N LEU A 179 -18.63 -41.49 12.94
CA LEU A 179 -17.85 -42.38 13.82
C LEU A 179 -18.49 -43.77 13.92
N SER A 180 -19.82 -43.82 14.02
CA SER A 180 -20.61 -45.06 14.08
C SER A 180 -22.00 -44.83 13.49
N ASP A 181 -22.90 -45.82 13.61
CA ASP A 181 -24.28 -45.72 13.10
C ASP A 181 -25.17 -44.82 13.99
N THR A 182 -24.63 -44.29 15.09
CA THR A 182 -25.33 -43.38 16.02
C THR A 182 -24.48 -42.19 16.45
N GLU A 183 -23.23 -42.08 16.01
CA GLU A 183 -22.29 -41.04 16.46
C GLU A 183 -21.64 -40.28 15.29
N MET A 184 -21.65 -38.97 15.40
CA MET A 184 -21.04 -38.01 14.47
C MET A 184 -20.10 -37.06 15.22
N LEU A 185 -19.15 -36.48 14.48
CA LEU A 185 -18.21 -35.51 15.02
C LEU A 185 -18.15 -34.30 14.10
N TRP A 186 -18.47 -33.12 14.61
CA TRP A 186 -18.43 -31.85 13.90
C TRP A 186 -17.32 -30.98 14.47
N ILE A 187 -16.31 -30.66 13.65
CA ILE A 187 -15.08 -29.98 14.08
C ILE A 187 -14.96 -28.65 13.34
N HIS A 188 -14.75 -27.56 14.08
CA HIS A 188 -14.37 -26.27 13.53
C HIS A 188 -12.86 -26.06 13.68
N PRO A 189 -12.20 -25.44 12.67
CA PRO A 189 -10.79 -25.05 12.77
C PRO A 189 -10.59 -24.07 13.93
N PRO A 190 -9.36 -23.69 14.29
CA PRO A 190 -9.14 -22.62 15.26
C PRO A 190 -9.70 -21.30 14.78
N SER A 191 -10.28 -20.53 15.69
CA SER A 191 -10.57 -19.12 15.47
C SER A 191 -9.31 -18.30 15.75
N GLU A 192 -8.98 -17.39 14.83
CA GLU A 192 -7.84 -16.47 14.99
C GLU A 192 -6.49 -17.21 15.10
N ASN A 193 -5.49 -16.58 15.72
CA ASN A 193 -4.14 -17.12 15.94
C ASN A 193 -4.08 -18.34 16.89
N GLY A 194 -5.24 -18.90 17.26
CA GLY A 194 -5.32 -20.04 18.15
C GLY A 194 -4.87 -21.34 17.50
N ASP A 195 -4.57 -22.31 18.35
CA ASP A 195 -4.30 -23.71 18.02
C ASP A 195 -5.33 -24.65 18.67
N SER A 196 -6.38 -24.07 19.25
CA SER A 196 -7.53 -24.75 19.84
C SER A 196 -8.68 -24.80 18.84
N TYR A 197 -9.17 -25.99 18.61
CA TYR A 197 -10.27 -26.29 17.71
C TYR A 197 -11.53 -26.56 18.53
N LEU A 198 -12.70 -26.20 18.02
CA LEU A 198 -13.98 -26.57 18.63
C LEU A 198 -14.46 -27.90 18.07
N SER A 199 -14.84 -28.82 18.95
CA SER A 199 -15.37 -30.14 18.60
C SER A 199 -16.75 -30.32 19.23
N ILE A 200 -17.68 -30.81 18.43
CA ILE A 200 -19.04 -31.15 18.84
C ILE A 200 -19.26 -32.61 18.44
N LYS A 201 -19.22 -33.51 19.43
CA LYS A 201 -19.62 -34.91 19.24
C LYS A 201 -21.14 -34.96 19.36
N ILE A 202 -21.82 -35.58 18.39
CA ILE A 202 -23.27 -35.67 18.33
C ILE A 202 -23.64 -37.16 18.35
N GLN A 203 -24.45 -37.56 19.33
CA GLN A 203 -25.03 -38.88 19.43
C GLN A 203 -26.54 -38.77 19.14
N SER A 204 -27.02 -39.51 18.14
CA SER A 204 -28.39 -39.40 17.67
C SER A 204 -28.96 -40.75 17.22
N GLY A 205 -30.25 -40.76 16.85
CA GLY A 205 -30.86 -41.91 16.16
C GLY A 205 -30.22 -42.21 14.80
N ALA A 206 -30.38 -43.44 14.33
CA ALA A 206 -29.81 -43.93 13.07
C ALA A 206 -30.28 -43.10 11.85
N ASP A 207 -31.51 -42.58 11.87
CA ASP A 207 -32.08 -41.80 10.76
C ASP A 207 -31.22 -40.59 10.36
N LEU A 208 -30.67 -39.85 11.34
CA LEU A 208 -29.82 -38.68 11.10
C LEU A 208 -28.44 -39.05 10.55
N VAL A 209 -27.87 -40.14 11.06
CA VAL A 209 -26.59 -40.68 10.58
C VAL A 209 -26.75 -41.21 9.15
N ASP A 210 -27.86 -41.87 8.85
CA ASP A 210 -28.20 -42.35 7.51
C ASP A 210 -28.42 -41.20 6.52
N GLU A 211 -29.05 -40.09 6.94
CA GLU A 211 -29.15 -38.88 6.13
C GLU A 211 -27.76 -38.34 5.75
N LEU A 212 -26.87 -38.15 6.73
CA LEU A 212 -25.50 -37.69 6.48
C LEU A 212 -24.71 -38.67 5.60
N LYS A 213 -24.85 -39.97 5.84
CA LYS A 213 -24.25 -41.03 5.02
C LYS A 213 -24.75 -40.97 3.57
N ASN A 214 -26.03 -40.72 3.36
CA ASN A 214 -26.62 -40.54 2.04
C ASN A 214 -26.09 -39.27 1.35
N VAL A 215 -25.96 -38.15 2.08
CA VAL A 215 -25.36 -36.91 1.55
C VAL A 215 -23.93 -37.17 1.09
N ILE A 216 -23.07 -37.73 1.96
CA ILE A 216 -21.67 -38.07 1.64
C ILE A 216 -21.59 -39.05 0.46
N GLY A 217 -22.42 -40.11 0.48
CA GLY A 217 -22.48 -41.11 -0.58
C GLY A 217 -22.98 -40.57 -1.93
N SER A 218 -23.75 -39.49 -1.93
CA SER A 218 -24.27 -38.86 -3.15
C SER A 218 -23.26 -37.95 -3.87
N VAL A 219 -22.17 -37.56 -3.21
CA VAL A 219 -21.20 -36.59 -3.75
C VAL A 219 -20.61 -37.03 -5.09
N PRO A 220 -20.12 -38.28 -5.28
CA PRO A 220 -19.58 -38.70 -6.57
C PRO A 220 -20.57 -38.56 -7.73
N ALA A 221 -21.82 -39.00 -7.52
CA ALA A 221 -22.87 -38.91 -8.54
C ALA A 221 -23.25 -37.46 -8.88
N ARG A 222 -23.23 -36.56 -7.89
CA ARG A 222 -23.42 -35.12 -8.11
C ARG A 222 -22.26 -34.51 -8.89
N ASN A 223 -21.03 -34.84 -8.53
CA ASN A 223 -19.84 -34.36 -9.25
C ASN A 223 -19.86 -34.80 -10.72
N GLU A 224 -20.21 -36.06 -11.01
CA GLU A 224 -20.36 -36.56 -12.38
C GLU A 224 -21.42 -35.79 -13.17
N ARG A 225 -22.57 -35.51 -12.56
CA ARG A 225 -23.63 -34.70 -13.17
C ARG A 225 -23.17 -33.29 -13.51
N ILE A 226 -22.50 -32.61 -12.58
CA ILE A 226 -21.99 -31.25 -12.80
C ILE A 226 -20.90 -31.26 -13.88
N LEU A 227 -19.98 -32.22 -13.82
CA LEU A 227 -18.90 -32.39 -14.79
C LEU A 227 -19.44 -32.61 -16.22
N SER A 228 -20.53 -33.35 -16.39
CA SER A 228 -21.16 -33.52 -17.71
C SER A 228 -21.76 -32.25 -18.30
N ASN A 229 -21.99 -31.22 -17.47
CA ASN A 229 -22.57 -29.94 -17.87
C ASN A 229 -21.56 -28.77 -17.83
N CYS A 230 -20.30 -29.02 -17.44
CA CYS A 230 -19.30 -27.96 -17.39
C CYS A 230 -18.89 -27.49 -18.79
N LYS A 231 -18.41 -26.26 -18.89
CA LYS A 231 -17.91 -25.67 -20.14
C LYS A 231 -16.40 -25.53 -20.15
N TYR A 232 -15.79 -25.75 -21.31
CA TYR A 232 -14.36 -25.52 -21.56
C TYR A 232 -14.09 -24.03 -21.79
N GLU A 233 -14.17 -23.25 -20.72
CA GLU A 233 -13.81 -21.84 -20.67
C GLU A 233 -12.73 -21.59 -19.61
N LEU A 234 -12.28 -20.36 -19.44
CA LEU A 234 -11.27 -20.01 -18.44
C LEU A 234 -11.88 -19.23 -17.27
N PRO A 235 -11.57 -19.61 -16.01
CA PRO A 235 -11.81 -18.74 -14.87
C PRO A 235 -10.87 -17.52 -14.91
N VAL A 236 -11.13 -16.58 -14.02
CA VAL A 236 -10.30 -15.40 -13.81
C VAL A 236 -9.20 -15.74 -12.80
N ILE A 237 -7.97 -15.28 -13.05
CA ILE A 237 -6.93 -15.22 -12.02
C ILE A 237 -7.28 -14.02 -11.12
N SER A 238 -7.96 -14.27 -10.01
CA SER A 238 -8.55 -13.24 -9.14
C SER A 238 -7.58 -12.68 -8.12
N GLU A 239 -6.54 -13.43 -7.74
CA GLU A 239 -5.52 -12.92 -6.83
C GLU A 239 -4.22 -13.73 -6.95
N VAL A 240 -3.07 -13.08 -6.80
CA VAL A 240 -1.75 -13.70 -6.89
C VAL A 240 -0.86 -13.21 -5.77
N PHE A 241 -0.10 -14.13 -5.18
CA PHE A 241 0.87 -13.81 -4.14
C PHE A 241 2.15 -14.64 -4.28
N GLY A 242 3.29 -13.96 -4.32
CA GLY A 242 4.59 -14.56 -4.68
C GLY A 242 5.71 -14.29 -3.68
N GLU A 243 5.42 -13.80 -2.47
CA GLU A 243 6.47 -13.50 -1.48
C GLU A 243 7.16 -14.76 -0.96
N THR A 244 8.49 -14.75 -0.90
CA THR A 244 9.32 -15.93 -0.58
C THR A 244 9.47 -16.17 0.91
N GLU A 245 9.41 -15.11 1.72
CA GLU A 245 9.53 -15.17 3.18
C GLU A 245 8.18 -14.94 3.87
N SER A 246 7.08 -15.33 3.20
CA SER A 246 5.73 -15.14 3.71
C SER A 246 5.29 -16.28 4.61
N VAL A 247 4.54 -15.92 5.66
CA VAL A 247 3.82 -16.87 6.50
C VAL A 247 2.74 -17.65 5.74
N THR A 248 2.18 -17.10 4.66
CA THR A 248 1.17 -17.78 3.81
C THR A 248 1.75 -18.65 2.71
N GLY A 249 3.07 -18.62 2.50
CA GLY A 249 3.67 -19.18 1.29
C GLY A 249 3.15 -18.51 0.01
N ARG A 250 3.46 -19.09 -1.14
CA ARG A 250 3.13 -18.54 -2.48
C ARG A 250 1.92 -19.23 -3.09
N TRP A 251 1.01 -18.46 -3.68
CA TRP A 251 -0.28 -18.95 -4.16
C TRP A 251 -0.88 -18.13 -5.31
N ILE A 252 -1.83 -18.75 -6.01
CA ILE A 252 -2.64 -18.21 -7.10
C ILE A 252 -4.09 -18.57 -6.81
N GLU A 253 -4.99 -17.61 -6.87
CA GLU A 253 -6.43 -17.83 -6.79
C GLU A 253 -7.08 -17.79 -8.17
N LEU A 254 -7.93 -18.78 -8.43
CA LEU A 254 -8.86 -18.77 -9.56
C LEU A 254 -10.27 -18.52 -9.06
N PHE A 255 -11.01 -17.65 -9.76
CA PHE A 255 -12.41 -17.35 -9.52
C PHE A 255 -13.25 -17.62 -10.77
N ASN A 256 -14.33 -18.38 -10.60
CA ASN A 256 -15.30 -18.56 -11.67
C ASN A 256 -16.37 -17.45 -11.64
N SER A 257 -16.18 -16.41 -12.46
CA SER A 257 -17.14 -15.32 -12.63
C SER A 257 -18.34 -15.66 -13.52
N LYS A 258 -18.42 -16.88 -14.04
CA LYS A 258 -19.50 -17.32 -14.94
C LYS A 258 -20.68 -17.87 -14.14
N GLN A 259 -21.84 -17.85 -14.77
CA GLN A 259 -23.08 -18.43 -14.26
C GLN A 259 -23.21 -19.95 -14.52
N TYR A 260 -22.11 -20.61 -14.89
CA TYR A 260 -22.05 -22.05 -15.17
C TYR A 260 -20.72 -22.66 -14.71
N PRO A 261 -20.68 -23.98 -14.42
CA PRO A 261 -19.45 -24.66 -14.06
C PRO A 261 -18.42 -24.63 -15.20
N ILE A 262 -17.14 -24.43 -14.85
CA ILE A 262 -16.04 -24.47 -15.81
C ILE A 262 -15.26 -25.77 -15.63
N CYS A 263 -14.96 -26.49 -16.71
CA CYS A 263 -14.18 -27.74 -16.68
C CYS A 263 -12.69 -27.46 -16.40
N GLU A 264 -12.06 -28.22 -15.50
CA GLU A 264 -10.61 -28.12 -15.22
C GLU A 264 -9.74 -28.85 -16.27
N ASP A 265 -10.34 -29.74 -17.07
CA ASP A 265 -9.59 -30.56 -18.01
C ASP A 265 -8.80 -29.70 -19.02
N ARG A 266 -7.50 -29.99 -19.16
CA ARG A 266 -6.55 -29.33 -20.08
C ARG A 266 -6.29 -27.86 -19.78
N MET A 267 -6.53 -27.41 -18.55
CA MET A 267 -6.04 -26.11 -18.10
C MET A 267 -4.56 -26.21 -17.72
N ASP A 268 -3.78 -25.23 -18.18
CA ASP A 268 -2.38 -25.06 -17.78
C ASP A 268 -2.12 -23.65 -17.25
N PHE A 269 -1.39 -23.55 -16.14
CA PHE A 269 -0.66 -22.35 -15.78
C PHE A 269 0.57 -22.20 -16.68
N VAL A 270 0.75 -21.02 -17.27
CA VAL A 270 1.94 -20.68 -18.06
C VAL A 270 2.62 -19.47 -17.42
N LEU A 271 3.83 -19.67 -16.92
CA LEU A 271 4.63 -18.65 -16.24
C LEU A 271 6.03 -18.61 -16.84
N PHE A 272 6.37 -17.52 -17.54
CA PHE A 272 7.64 -17.37 -18.28
C PHE A 272 7.98 -18.58 -19.18
N GLY A 273 6.98 -19.09 -19.89
CA GLY A 273 7.13 -20.24 -20.79
C GLY A 273 7.12 -21.61 -20.09
N ASN A 274 7.16 -21.66 -18.76
CA ASN A 274 6.94 -22.90 -18.02
C ASN A 274 5.44 -23.21 -17.97
N ARG A 275 5.03 -24.31 -18.62
CA ARG A 275 3.64 -24.77 -18.69
C ARG A 275 3.43 -25.90 -17.69
N ILE A 276 2.53 -25.68 -16.73
CA ILE A 276 2.22 -26.61 -15.64
C ILE A 276 0.71 -26.88 -15.65
N PRO A 277 0.27 -28.14 -15.78
CA PRO A 277 -1.13 -28.48 -15.71
C PRO A 277 -1.74 -28.06 -14.37
N VAL A 278 -2.95 -27.50 -14.42
CA VAL A 278 -3.76 -27.27 -13.23
C VAL A 278 -4.15 -28.65 -12.67
N PRO A 279 -3.85 -28.94 -11.38
CA PRO A 279 -4.24 -30.22 -10.78
C PRO A 279 -5.75 -30.41 -10.82
N LYS A 280 -6.20 -31.58 -11.28
CA LYS A 280 -7.61 -31.93 -11.30
C LYS A 280 -8.11 -32.16 -9.87
N THR A 281 -9.21 -31.51 -9.53
CA THR A 281 -9.95 -31.71 -8.28
C THR A 281 -11.26 -32.45 -8.59
N THR A 282 -12.42 -31.81 -8.38
CA THR A 282 -13.73 -32.34 -8.79
C THR A 282 -13.89 -32.38 -10.32
N GLY A 283 -12.92 -31.84 -11.07
CA GLY A 283 -12.93 -31.74 -12.52
C GLY A 283 -13.60 -30.45 -13.01
N TYR A 284 -14.11 -29.61 -12.11
CA TYR A 284 -14.76 -28.34 -12.44
C TYR A 284 -14.61 -27.28 -11.33
N LEU A 285 -14.85 -26.01 -11.67
CA LEU A 285 -15.07 -24.90 -10.75
C LEU A 285 -16.55 -24.47 -10.82
N LEU A 286 -17.25 -24.39 -9.68
CA LEU A 286 -18.65 -23.95 -9.63
C LEU A 286 -18.80 -22.46 -9.97
N PRO A 287 -19.98 -22.00 -10.44
CA PRO A 287 -20.28 -20.56 -10.54
C PRO A 287 -19.98 -19.85 -9.22
N GLY A 288 -19.25 -18.74 -9.24
CA GLY A 288 -18.92 -17.99 -8.02
C GLY A 288 -17.91 -18.66 -7.09
N GLU A 289 -17.32 -19.81 -7.45
CA GLU A 289 -16.30 -20.48 -6.62
C GLU A 289 -14.92 -19.81 -6.77
N THR A 290 -14.25 -19.61 -5.64
CA THR A 290 -12.81 -19.36 -5.53
C THR A 290 -12.06 -20.62 -5.16
N ARG A 291 -10.88 -20.80 -5.76
CA ARG A 291 -9.99 -21.92 -5.48
C ARG A 291 -8.54 -21.46 -5.47
N ILE A 292 -7.85 -21.78 -4.37
CA ILE A 292 -6.44 -21.42 -4.19
C ILE A 292 -5.54 -22.60 -4.56
N TYR A 293 -4.60 -22.30 -5.44
CA TYR A 293 -3.50 -23.15 -5.85
C TYR A 293 -2.22 -22.63 -5.23
N ALA A 294 -1.52 -23.43 -4.43
CA ALA A 294 -0.32 -22.97 -3.74
C ALA A 294 0.79 -24.01 -3.71
N GLU A 295 1.96 -23.56 -3.28
CA GLU A 295 3.11 -24.44 -3.04
C GLU A 295 2.87 -25.38 -1.85
N GLU A 296 3.69 -26.42 -1.73
CA GLU A 296 3.53 -27.43 -0.68
C GLU A 296 3.77 -26.89 0.74
N SER A 297 4.54 -25.81 0.92
CA SER A 297 4.82 -25.21 2.22
C SER A 297 3.75 -24.24 2.74
N SER A 298 2.81 -23.80 1.90
CA SER A 298 1.76 -22.86 2.31
C SER A 298 0.92 -23.43 3.46
N PRO A 299 0.57 -22.68 4.51
CA PRO A 299 -0.39 -23.13 5.53
C PRO A 299 -1.84 -22.93 5.11
N LEU A 300 -2.12 -22.16 4.05
CA LEU A 300 -3.49 -22.00 3.53
C LEU A 300 -4.07 -23.37 3.15
N GLU A 301 -5.37 -23.55 3.42
CA GLU A 301 -6.16 -24.57 2.72
C GLU A 301 -5.94 -24.34 1.23
N ARG A 302 -5.66 -25.37 0.43
CA ARG A 302 -5.17 -25.21 -0.96
C ARG A 302 -5.23 -26.50 -1.76
N ILE A 303 -5.11 -26.33 -3.08
CA ILE A 303 -4.68 -27.36 -4.02
C ILE A 303 -3.17 -27.19 -4.28
N THR A 304 -2.39 -28.26 -4.08
CA THR A 304 -0.93 -28.18 -4.24
C THR A 304 -0.56 -28.27 -5.71
N VAL A 305 0.23 -27.32 -6.22
CA VAL A 305 0.79 -27.36 -7.58
C VAL A 305 2.29 -27.62 -7.53
N SER A 306 2.72 -28.73 -8.10
CA SER A 306 4.13 -29.08 -8.26
C SER A 306 4.67 -28.59 -9.61
N GLY A 307 5.97 -28.30 -9.69
CA GLY A 307 6.66 -27.91 -10.93
C GLY A 307 6.50 -26.44 -11.35
N LEU A 308 5.57 -25.69 -10.74
CA LEU A 308 5.51 -24.24 -10.94
C LEU A 308 6.73 -23.57 -10.27
N ARG A 309 7.39 -22.67 -10.99
CA ARG A 309 8.49 -21.86 -10.45
C ARG A 309 7.92 -20.72 -9.63
N TRP A 310 7.46 -21.03 -8.42
CA TRP A 310 6.77 -20.06 -7.55
C TRP A 310 7.50 -18.74 -7.33
N GLY A 311 8.85 -18.73 -7.32
CA GLY A 311 9.64 -17.50 -7.21
C GLY A 311 9.52 -16.56 -8.41
N ASP A 312 9.13 -17.06 -9.58
CA ASP A 312 8.94 -16.24 -10.78
C ASP A 312 7.69 -15.35 -10.68
N LEU A 313 6.76 -15.59 -9.74
CA LEU A 313 5.59 -14.72 -9.53
C LEU A 313 5.98 -13.26 -9.16
N LYS A 314 7.16 -13.05 -8.56
CA LYS A 314 7.71 -11.72 -8.25
C LYS A 314 8.26 -10.97 -9.47
N ARG A 315 8.55 -11.68 -10.55
CA ARG A 315 9.26 -11.11 -11.71
C ARG A 315 8.30 -10.32 -12.57
N ASN A 316 8.81 -9.30 -13.23
CA ASN A 316 8.04 -8.55 -14.22
C ASN A 316 7.76 -9.46 -15.43
N GLY A 317 6.49 -9.61 -15.80
CA GLY A 317 6.04 -10.52 -16.85
C GLY A 317 4.55 -10.82 -16.72
N SER A 318 4.14 -12.03 -17.08
CA SER A 318 2.75 -12.44 -16.98
C SER A 318 2.57 -13.88 -16.52
N LEU A 319 1.50 -14.08 -15.76
CA LEU A 319 0.95 -15.38 -15.43
C LEU A 319 -0.26 -15.60 -16.35
N GLN A 320 -0.21 -16.66 -17.14
CA GLN A 320 -1.29 -17.02 -18.05
C GLN A 320 -1.99 -18.28 -17.56
N LEU A 321 -3.30 -18.33 -17.76
CA LEU A 321 -4.09 -19.55 -17.67
C LEU A 321 -4.54 -19.88 -19.10
N SER A 322 -4.27 -21.10 -19.56
CA SER A 322 -4.56 -21.49 -20.94
C SER A 322 -5.39 -22.76 -21.00
N ILE A 323 -6.32 -22.81 -21.95
CA ILE A 323 -7.08 -24.00 -22.32
C ILE A 323 -7.25 -24.02 -23.83
N GLN A 324 -6.66 -25.02 -24.50
CA GLN A 324 -6.66 -25.11 -25.97
C GLN A 324 -6.15 -23.81 -26.64
N GLN A 325 -7.01 -23.09 -27.37
CA GLN A 325 -6.70 -21.81 -28.04
C GLN A 325 -7.02 -20.57 -27.19
N SER A 326 -7.71 -20.75 -26.06
CA SER A 326 -8.08 -19.66 -25.16
C SER A 326 -6.97 -19.43 -24.14
N VAL A 327 -6.65 -18.16 -23.90
CA VAL A 327 -5.68 -17.74 -22.89
C VAL A 327 -6.24 -16.53 -22.14
N THR A 328 -6.19 -16.59 -20.82
CA THR A 328 -6.34 -15.41 -19.95
C THR A 328 -4.98 -15.07 -19.39
N GLU A 329 -4.68 -13.78 -19.31
CA GLU A 329 -3.38 -13.29 -18.89
C GLU A 329 -3.52 -12.33 -17.72
N ARG A 330 -2.65 -12.47 -16.73
CA ARG A 330 -2.47 -11.52 -15.64
C ARG A 330 -1.06 -10.97 -15.69
N ILE A 331 -0.95 -9.66 -15.84
CA ILE A 331 0.33 -8.96 -15.72
C ILE A 331 0.79 -9.06 -14.26
N LEU A 332 2.01 -9.55 -14.08
CA LEU A 332 2.68 -9.56 -12.79
C LEU A 332 3.33 -8.21 -12.56
N PRO A 333 3.30 -7.70 -11.32
CA PRO A 333 3.66 -6.33 -11.01
C PRO A 333 5.14 -5.99 -11.17
N GLY A 334 6.01 -7.00 -11.24
CA GLY A 334 7.45 -6.80 -11.33
C GLY A 334 8.01 -6.10 -10.09
N GLY A 335 8.10 -6.82 -8.99
CA GLY A 335 8.56 -6.27 -7.71
C GLY A 335 8.37 -7.25 -6.55
N GLY A 336 8.76 -6.82 -5.35
CA GLY A 336 8.42 -7.52 -4.11
C GLY A 336 6.92 -7.40 -3.82
N TYR A 337 6.38 -8.37 -3.09
CA TYR A 337 5.04 -8.25 -2.49
C TYR A 337 5.12 -7.51 -1.15
N ARG A 338 6.34 -7.22 -0.67
CA ARG A 338 6.64 -6.50 0.56
C ARG A 338 6.96 -5.03 0.30
N TYR A 339 6.25 -4.13 0.98
CA TYR A 339 6.38 -2.68 0.90
C TYR A 339 6.59 -2.11 2.31
N GLY A 340 7.84 -2.14 2.77
CA GLY A 340 8.18 -1.86 4.17
C GLY A 340 7.82 -3.02 5.08
N GLU A 341 6.95 -2.76 6.06
CA GLU A 341 6.40 -3.80 6.93
C GLU A 341 5.18 -4.50 6.31
N GLU A 342 4.54 -3.87 5.32
CA GLU A 342 3.34 -4.41 4.66
C GLU A 342 3.70 -5.48 3.62
N THR A 343 2.85 -6.49 3.50
CA THR A 343 2.91 -7.54 2.49
C THR A 343 1.56 -7.61 1.79
N LEU A 344 1.54 -7.25 0.51
CA LEU A 344 0.33 -7.03 -0.27
C LEU A 344 0.25 -8.06 -1.40
N SER A 345 -0.86 -8.78 -1.52
CA SER A 345 -1.18 -9.60 -2.69
C SER A 345 -1.76 -8.75 -3.83
N TRP A 346 -1.95 -9.38 -4.99
CA TRP A 346 -2.32 -8.71 -6.24
C TRP A 346 -3.61 -9.26 -6.83
N LYS A 347 -4.64 -8.42 -6.87
CA LYS A 347 -5.95 -8.64 -7.52
C LYS A 347 -6.02 -7.99 -8.90
N PRO A 348 -7.02 -8.30 -9.76
CA PRO A 348 -7.26 -7.65 -11.04
C PRO A 348 -7.18 -6.12 -10.99
N SER A 349 -7.80 -5.55 -9.96
CA SER A 349 -7.91 -4.13 -9.62
C SER A 349 -6.63 -3.51 -9.03
N GLY A 350 -5.57 -4.29 -8.75
CA GLY A 350 -4.31 -3.79 -8.19
C GLY A 350 -3.85 -4.57 -6.97
N PHE A 351 -3.39 -3.87 -5.93
CA PHE A 351 -3.05 -4.47 -4.64
C PHE A 351 -4.32 -4.77 -3.84
N SER A 352 -4.30 -5.83 -3.04
CA SER A 352 -5.36 -6.11 -2.07
C SER A 352 -5.44 -5.03 -0.99
N GLU A 353 -6.67 -4.76 -0.54
CA GLU A 353 -6.93 -3.76 0.50
C GLU A 353 -6.50 -4.27 1.88
N CYS A 354 -6.04 -3.36 2.73
CA CYS A 354 -5.68 -3.65 4.13
C CYS A 354 -6.91 -3.44 5.02
N GLY A 355 -7.43 -4.48 5.68
CA GLY A 355 -8.57 -4.30 6.58
C GLY A 355 -9.09 -5.57 7.25
N SER A 356 -9.51 -5.42 8.51
CA SER A 356 -9.94 -6.50 9.40
C SER A 356 -11.17 -7.30 8.92
N ASN A 357 -11.97 -6.75 8.01
CA ASN A 357 -13.24 -7.35 7.60
C ASN A 357 -13.10 -8.46 6.54
N ARG A 358 -11.92 -8.59 5.89
CA ARG A 358 -11.69 -9.56 4.80
C ARG A 358 -10.40 -10.37 4.94
N GLN A 359 -9.51 -9.94 5.83
CA GLN A 359 -8.26 -10.62 6.08
C GLN A 359 -8.51 -11.95 6.80
N LEU A 360 -7.76 -13.00 6.45
CA LEU A 360 -7.72 -14.22 7.26
C LEU A 360 -7.23 -13.85 8.66
N THR A 361 -7.99 -14.22 9.68
CA THR A 361 -7.77 -13.83 11.09
C THR A 361 -6.44 -14.31 11.68
N ASN A 362 -5.71 -15.16 10.95
CA ASN A 362 -4.43 -15.75 11.36
C ASN A 362 -3.22 -15.02 10.75
N LEU A 363 -3.47 -13.93 10.01
CA LEU A 363 -2.43 -13.14 9.37
C LEU A 363 -2.19 -11.85 10.18
N PRO A 364 -0.92 -11.43 10.35
CA PRO A 364 -0.62 -10.12 10.93
C PRO A 364 -1.30 -9.02 10.12
N GLU A 365 -1.75 -7.93 10.75
CA GLU A 365 -2.37 -6.78 10.06
C GLU A 365 -1.51 -6.22 8.91
N SER A 366 -0.19 -6.44 8.96
CA SER A 366 0.71 -6.06 7.88
C SER A 366 0.55 -6.88 6.60
N TYR A 367 -0.20 -7.99 6.60
CA TYR A 367 -0.45 -8.85 5.43
C TYR A 367 -1.79 -8.53 4.77
N CYS A 368 -1.83 -7.56 3.87
CA CYS A 368 -3.08 -7.21 3.19
C CYS A 368 -3.32 -8.18 2.03
N MET A 369 -4.10 -9.21 2.33
CA MET A 369 -4.58 -10.22 1.40
C MET A 369 -5.89 -10.81 1.93
N ASP A 370 -6.81 -11.13 1.02
CA ASP A 370 -8.10 -11.73 1.31
C ASP A 370 -8.38 -12.97 0.44
N PRO A 371 -7.46 -13.95 0.45
CA PRO A 371 -7.63 -15.22 -0.26
C PRO A 371 -8.97 -15.88 0.09
N GLY A 372 -9.73 -16.24 -0.92
CA GLY A 372 -11.05 -16.85 -0.84
C GLY A 372 -12.20 -15.87 -1.08
N PHE A 373 -11.96 -14.55 -1.05
CA PHE A 373 -12.98 -13.50 -1.13
C PHE A 373 -12.70 -12.56 -2.32
N PRO A 374 -13.27 -12.85 -3.51
CA PRO A 374 -13.03 -12.04 -4.69
C PRO A 374 -13.75 -10.69 -4.57
N ASP A 375 -13.22 -9.68 -5.27
CA ASP A 375 -13.76 -8.32 -5.22
C ASP A 375 -15.26 -8.26 -5.54
N GLY A 376 -16.03 -7.56 -4.70
CA GLY A 376 -17.45 -7.31 -4.91
C GLY A 376 -18.40 -8.35 -4.32
N ILE A 377 -17.91 -9.47 -3.77
CA ILE A 377 -18.73 -10.46 -3.07
C ILE A 377 -18.65 -10.20 -1.56
N ASN A 378 -19.77 -9.88 -0.92
CA ASN A 378 -19.91 -9.59 0.52
C ASN A 378 -19.16 -8.33 1.02
N ARG A 379 -19.65 -7.14 0.63
CA ARG A 379 -19.47 -5.94 1.47
C ARG A 379 -20.44 -6.05 2.64
N LEU A 380 -19.94 -6.24 3.86
CA LEU A 380 -20.74 -6.02 5.07
C LEU A 380 -21.34 -4.61 4.97
N PRO A 381 -22.65 -4.44 5.21
CA PRO A 381 -23.27 -3.13 5.13
C PRO A 381 -22.72 -2.21 6.24
N GLY A 382 -21.86 -1.27 5.84
CA GLY A 382 -21.36 -0.17 6.66
C GLY A 382 -21.27 1.11 5.81
N LYS A 383 -21.17 2.28 6.46
CA LYS A 383 -20.84 3.54 5.77
C LYS A 383 -19.38 3.47 5.30
N GLU A 384 -19.12 2.81 4.19
CA GLU A 384 -17.81 2.90 3.53
C GLU A 384 -17.61 4.32 2.99
N LEU A 385 -16.52 4.98 3.40
CA LEU A 385 -16.06 6.21 2.77
C LEU A 385 -15.79 5.95 1.28
N PRO A 386 -16.03 6.93 0.40
CA PRO A 386 -15.72 6.77 -1.02
C PRO A 386 -14.20 6.68 -1.26
N ASP A 387 -13.83 6.08 -2.39
CA ASP A 387 -12.46 6.11 -2.89
C ASP A 387 -12.05 7.54 -3.28
N CYS A 388 -10.80 7.89 -3.03
CA CYS A 388 -10.28 9.18 -3.43
C CYS A 388 -10.06 9.27 -4.95
N ASN A 389 -10.43 10.41 -5.53
CA ASN A 389 -10.12 10.71 -6.92
C ASN A 389 -8.67 11.23 -7.03
N PRO A 390 -7.82 10.66 -7.91
CA PRO A 390 -6.44 11.08 -8.05
C PRO A 390 -6.29 12.55 -8.48
N LYS A 391 -7.31 13.15 -9.11
CA LYS A 391 -7.32 14.57 -9.52
C LYS A 391 -7.47 15.55 -8.36
N ASP A 392 -7.88 15.06 -7.19
CA ASP A 392 -8.08 15.87 -5.99
C ASP A 392 -6.79 15.98 -5.15
N PHE A 393 -5.64 15.58 -5.71
CA PHE A 393 -4.33 15.71 -5.07
C PHE A 393 -3.42 16.61 -5.90
N ILE A 394 -2.69 17.49 -5.21
CA ILE A 394 -1.64 18.31 -5.79
C ILE A 394 -0.33 18.06 -5.03
N LEU A 395 0.81 18.29 -5.69
CA LEU A 395 2.10 18.26 -5.01
C LEU A 395 2.19 19.44 -4.04
N GLU A 396 2.49 19.19 -2.78
CA GLU A 396 2.79 20.23 -1.79
C GLU A 396 4.30 20.34 -1.57
N GLU A 397 4.97 19.22 -1.29
CA GLU A 397 6.42 19.19 -1.03
C GLU A 397 7.09 17.97 -1.67
N LEU A 398 8.28 18.18 -2.27
CA LEU A 398 9.11 17.14 -2.85
C LEU A 398 10.52 17.21 -2.27
N ASN A 399 10.97 16.11 -1.66
CA ASN A 399 12.35 15.93 -1.26
C ASN A 399 13.07 14.94 -2.20
N PRO A 400 13.88 15.42 -3.16
CA PRO A 400 14.51 14.55 -4.16
C PRO A 400 15.88 13.99 -3.73
N ILE A 401 16.43 14.44 -2.59
CA ILE A 401 17.81 14.13 -2.16
C ILE A 401 17.84 13.05 -1.07
N GLY A 402 16.96 13.16 -0.08
CA GLY A 402 17.04 12.47 1.20
C GLY A 402 17.35 13.44 2.35
N ILE A 403 17.63 12.89 3.53
CA ILE A 403 17.85 13.64 4.78
C ILE A 403 19.20 13.23 5.39
N TYR A 404 19.96 14.17 5.94
CA TYR A 404 21.13 13.83 6.75
C TYR A 404 20.64 13.42 8.15
N TRP A 405 20.81 12.15 8.47
CA TRP A 405 20.50 11.59 9.79
C TRP A 405 21.81 11.23 10.48
N GLU A 406 22.08 11.81 11.64
CA GLU A 406 23.32 11.61 12.40
C GLU A 406 24.59 11.81 11.54
N GLY A 407 24.56 12.83 10.67
CA GLY A 407 25.69 13.20 9.80
C GLY A 407 25.86 12.32 8.55
N LYS A 408 24.97 11.36 8.28
CA LYS A 408 25.01 10.54 7.06
C LYS A 408 23.79 10.81 6.19
N LEU A 409 23.99 10.99 4.89
CA LEU A 409 22.90 11.16 3.94
C LEU A 409 22.13 9.84 3.79
N ARG A 410 20.86 9.84 4.20
CA ARG A 410 19.89 8.78 3.98
C ARG A 410 19.11 9.06 2.71
N THR A 411 19.60 8.52 1.59
CA THR A 411 18.92 8.66 0.28
C THR A 411 17.61 7.89 0.22
N ASP A 412 17.39 6.95 1.14
CA ASP A 412 16.12 6.27 1.36
C ASP A 412 15.09 7.16 2.05
N PHE A 413 15.50 8.22 2.78
CA PHE A 413 14.61 9.17 3.45
C PHE A 413 14.08 10.27 2.50
N LYS A 414 13.90 9.93 1.22
CA LYS A 414 13.16 10.77 0.28
C LYS A 414 11.68 10.67 0.55
N PHE A 415 10.95 11.75 0.29
CA PHE A 415 9.50 11.80 0.49
C PHE A 415 8.82 12.75 -0.50
N ILE A 416 7.51 12.53 -0.64
CA ILE A 416 6.59 13.35 -1.40
C ILE A 416 5.38 13.61 -0.53
N ASP A 417 5.00 14.87 -0.39
CA ASP A 417 3.79 15.30 0.28
C ASP A 417 2.77 15.77 -0.74
N LEU A 418 1.57 15.24 -0.64
CA LEU A 418 0.44 15.54 -1.50
C LEU A 418 -0.64 16.24 -0.67
N GLU A 419 -1.04 17.44 -1.08
CA GLU A 419 -2.19 18.13 -0.49
C GLU A 419 -3.47 17.63 -1.16
N TYR A 420 -4.44 17.19 -0.34
CA TYR A 420 -5.76 16.84 -0.81
C TYR A 420 -6.67 18.08 -0.88
N ILE A 421 -7.15 18.41 -2.08
CA ILE A 421 -8.00 19.57 -2.38
C ILE A 421 -9.48 19.18 -2.63
N GLY A 422 -9.83 17.91 -2.43
CA GLY A 422 -11.20 17.44 -2.58
C GLY A 422 -12.10 17.89 -1.43
N SER A 423 -13.39 18.05 -1.74
CA SER A 423 -14.40 18.58 -0.80
C SER A 423 -15.04 17.51 0.10
N ARG A 424 -14.66 16.24 -0.04
CA ARG A 424 -15.22 15.12 0.72
C ARG A 424 -14.11 14.27 1.30
N GLU A 425 -14.32 13.77 2.51
CA GLU A 425 -13.47 12.75 3.10
C GLU A 425 -13.50 11.47 2.25
N CYS A 426 -12.34 10.87 2.02
CA CYS A 426 -12.21 9.68 1.17
C CYS A 426 -11.04 8.80 1.64
N LYS A 427 -10.97 7.58 1.09
CA LYS A 427 -9.87 6.63 1.31
C LYS A 427 -8.92 6.59 0.10
N PRO A 428 -7.61 6.82 0.29
CA PRO A 428 -6.65 6.78 -0.83
C PRO A 428 -6.10 5.37 -1.07
N GLU A 429 -6.60 4.35 -0.37
CA GLU A 429 -6.13 2.97 -0.46
C GLU A 429 -6.15 2.43 -1.90
N ASN A 430 -7.07 2.89 -2.75
CA ASN A 430 -7.18 2.53 -4.16
C ASN A 430 -6.22 3.27 -5.10
N LEU A 431 -5.39 4.17 -4.59
CA LEU A 431 -4.41 4.91 -5.37
C LEU A 431 -3.05 4.20 -5.39
N GLU A 432 -2.34 4.32 -6.50
CA GLU A 432 -0.92 3.96 -6.62
C GLU A 432 -0.11 5.16 -7.12
N PHE A 433 1.11 5.27 -6.59
CA PHE A 433 2.09 6.23 -7.02
C PHE A 433 3.04 5.60 -8.04
N GLN A 434 3.22 6.26 -9.18
CA GLN A 434 4.04 5.77 -10.28
C GLN A 434 5.13 6.79 -10.65
N TRP A 435 6.36 6.32 -10.81
CA TRP A 435 7.48 7.10 -11.35
C TRP A 435 8.39 6.21 -12.19
N ALA A 436 8.86 6.70 -13.34
CA ALA A 436 9.65 5.90 -14.29
C ALA A 436 9.00 4.51 -14.57
N GLN A 437 9.65 3.42 -14.17
CA GLN A 437 9.13 2.04 -14.27
C GLN A 437 8.64 1.47 -12.92
N SER A 438 8.70 2.26 -11.86
CA SER A 438 8.33 1.84 -10.51
C SER A 438 6.87 2.22 -10.21
N THR A 439 6.16 1.31 -9.56
CA THR A 439 4.81 1.52 -9.06
C THR A 439 4.76 1.09 -7.61
N VAL A 440 4.20 1.93 -6.74
CA VAL A 440 4.00 1.60 -5.32
C VAL A 440 2.55 1.92 -4.90
N PRO A 441 1.93 1.10 -4.03
CA PRO A 441 0.59 1.38 -3.54
C PRO A 441 0.61 2.56 -2.58
N ILE A 442 -0.52 3.24 -2.40
CA ILE A 442 -0.76 4.11 -1.25
C ILE A 442 -1.57 3.31 -0.24
N SER A 443 -0.96 3.07 0.92
CA SER A 443 -1.60 2.44 2.07
C SER A 443 -1.47 3.37 3.26
N ILE A 444 -2.59 3.70 3.88
CA ILE A 444 -2.67 4.47 5.14
C ILE A 444 -3.74 3.84 6.03
N SER A 445 -3.63 4.01 7.34
CA SER A 445 -4.61 3.50 8.31
C SER A 445 -5.86 4.38 8.48
N GLY A 446 -5.91 5.54 7.81
CA GLY A 446 -6.97 6.52 7.97
C GLY A 446 -7.62 6.95 6.66
N SER A 447 -8.37 8.05 6.75
CA SER A 447 -8.94 8.77 5.62
C SER A 447 -8.16 10.07 5.37
N VAL A 448 -8.39 10.67 4.20
CA VAL A 448 -7.91 12.02 3.91
C VAL A 448 -9.08 12.98 3.87
N THR A 449 -8.87 14.17 4.42
CA THR A 449 -9.83 15.28 4.46
C THR A 449 -9.26 16.49 3.74
N GLU A 450 -10.10 17.47 3.41
CA GLU A 450 -9.67 18.71 2.76
C GLU A 450 -8.46 19.33 3.47
N GLN A 451 -7.45 19.75 2.69
CA GLN A 451 -6.15 20.31 3.13
C GLN A 451 -5.25 19.36 3.93
N SER A 452 -5.62 18.08 4.08
CA SER A 452 -4.73 17.09 4.68
C SER A 452 -3.52 16.82 3.78
N ILE A 453 -2.38 16.54 4.41
CA ILE A 453 -1.14 16.18 3.71
C ILE A 453 -0.96 14.66 3.79
N LEU A 454 -0.98 14.02 2.63
CA LEU A 454 -0.63 12.62 2.44
C LEU A 454 0.86 12.51 2.11
N THR A 455 1.63 11.91 3.01
CA THR A 455 3.08 11.72 2.84
C THR A 455 3.40 10.32 2.34
N ILE A 456 4.21 10.24 1.29
CA ILE A 456 4.73 9.00 0.72
C ILE A 456 6.26 9.03 0.87
N GLY A 457 6.85 8.11 1.64
CA GLY A 457 8.31 8.09 1.84
C GLY A 457 8.76 7.08 2.89
N ALA A 458 10.06 6.93 3.12
CA ALA A 458 10.59 6.00 4.13
C ALA A 458 11.11 6.76 5.36
N LEU A 459 10.21 7.45 6.05
CA LEU A 459 10.51 8.30 7.21
C LEU A 459 10.06 7.63 8.52
N PRO A 460 10.97 7.01 9.30
CA PRO A 460 10.59 6.27 10.50
C PRO A 460 9.91 7.13 11.57
N PHE A 461 10.24 8.42 11.63
CA PHE A 461 9.66 9.37 12.59
C PHE A 461 8.21 9.77 12.26
N LEU A 462 7.65 9.31 11.13
CA LEU A 462 6.23 9.44 10.80
C LEU A 462 5.42 8.17 11.04
N PHE A 463 6.03 7.10 11.57
CA PHE A 463 5.29 5.88 11.91
C PHE A 463 4.16 6.18 12.91
N GLY A 464 2.96 5.68 12.60
CA GLY A 464 1.73 5.93 13.37
C GLY A 464 0.89 7.11 12.87
N ALA A 465 1.40 7.95 11.96
CA ALA A 465 0.59 9.00 11.36
C ALA A 465 -0.47 8.42 10.40
N THR A 466 -1.72 8.89 10.51
CA THR A 466 -2.86 8.37 9.73
C THR A 466 -2.82 8.73 8.25
N THR A 467 -2.00 9.69 7.84
CA THR A 467 -1.81 10.13 6.46
C THR A 467 -0.39 9.83 5.94
N PHE A 468 0.30 8.86 6.53
CA PHE A 468 1.64 8.45 6.10
C PHE A 468 1.64 7.07 5.46
N SER A 469 2.16 6.99 4.24
CA SER A 469 2.38 5.75 3.51
C SER A 469 3.88 5.46 3.39
N TYR A 470 4.34 4.42 4.09
CA TYR A 470 5.76 4.08 4.10
C TYR A 470 6.20 3.47 2.77
N ARG A 471 7.01 4.18 1.97
CA ARG A 471 7.52 3.73 0.67
C ARG A 471 8.97 4.15 0.43
N ASN A 472 9.80 3.22 -0.04
CA ASN A 472 11.19 3.53 -0.38
C ASN A 472 11.29 4.24 -1.74
N LEU A 473 11.58 5.55 -1.70
CA LEU A 473 11.71 6.38 -2.89
C LEU A 473 13.18 6.62 -3.31
N SER A 474 14.12 5.81 -2.83
CA SER A 474 15.57 6.01 -3.07
C SER A 474 15.95 6.14 -4.55
N SER A 475 15.25 5.44 -5.45
CA SER A 475 15.49 5.49 -6.90
C SER A 475 14.88 6.70 -7.61
N LEU A 476 13.98 7.44 -6.95
CA LEU A 476 13.34 8.64 -7.49
C LEU A 476 14.37 9.74 -7.76
N LYS A 477 14.33 10.31 -8.97
CA LYS A 477 15.12 11.47 -9.37
C LYS A 477 14.21 12.68 -9.60
N LEU A 478 14.74 13.87 -9.38
CA LEU A 478 13.99 15.12 -9.63
C LEU A 478 13.52 15.26 -11.08
N SER A 479 14.26 14.68 -12.03
CA SER A 479 13.94 14.65 -13.45
C SER A 479 12.84 13.65 -13.84
N ASP A 480 12.45 12.75 -12.93
CA ASP A 480 11.43 11.75 -13.24
C ASP A 480 10.06 12.41 -13.21
N SER A 481 9.20 12.11 -14.19
CA SER A 481 7.78 12.42 -14.08
C SER A 481 7.10 11.41 -13.15
N PHE A 482 6.19 11.88 -12.31
CA PHE A 482 5.40 11.01 -11.44
C PHE A 482 3.91 11.37 -11.40
N ARG A 483 3.09 10.35 -11.19
CA ARG A 483 1.64 10.41 -11.30
C ARG A 483 0.96 9.54 -10.25
N LEU A 484 -0.26 9.93 -9.89
CA LEU A 484 -1.20 9.08 -9.18
C LEU A 484 -2.09 8.35 -10.16
N ARG A 485 -2.40 7.10 -9.86
CA ARG A 485 -3.36 6.31 -10.61
C ARG A 485 -4.37 5.69 -9.66
N ASP A 486 -5.64 5.85 -9.98
CA ASP A 486 -6.70 5.04 -9.42
C ASP A 486 -6.63 3.66 -10.08
N ARG A 487 -6.41 2.63 -9.27
CA ARG A 487 -6.20 1.28 -9.77
C ARG A 487 -7.50 0.61 -10.25
N THR A 488 -8.63 1.01 -9.68
CA THR A 488 -9.97 0.48 -9.98
C THR A 488 -10.51 1.06 -11.28
N THR A 489 -10.43 2.38 -11.45
CA THR A 489 -10.95 3.06 -12.66
C THR A 489 -9.92 3.21 -13.76
N GLY A 490 -8.63 3.08 -13.42
CA GLY A 490 -7.51 3.34 -14.33
C GLY A 490 -7.23 4.82 -14.58
N ILE A 491 -7.96 5.74 -13.94
CA ILE A 491 -7.75 7.18 -14.09
C ILE A 491 -6.38 7.57 -13.56
N THR A 492 -5.62 8.34 -14.34
CA THR A 492 -4.31 8.85 -13.96
C THR A 492 -4.31 10.37 -13.83
N HIS A 493 -3.60 10.90 -12.83
CA HIS A 493 -3.34 12.33 -12.65
C HIS A 493 -1.83 12.57 -12.54
N SER A 494 -1.27 13.41 -13.42
CA SER A 494 0.14 13.79 -13.34
C SER A 494 0.34 14.78 -12.20
N ILE A 495 1.21 14.43 -11.26
CA ILE A 495 1.54 15.28 -10.11
C ILE A 495 2.77 16.13 -10.43
N TRP A 496 3.72 15.57 -11.19
CA TRP A 496 4.96 16.23 -11.56
C TRP A 496 5.48 15.71 -12.90
N ASN A 497 5.90 16.61 -13.78
CA ASN A 497 6.32 16.27 -15.14
C ASN A 497 7.84 16.12 -15.31
N GLY A 498 8.62 16.07 -14.24
CA GLY A 498 10.08 15.89 -14.33
C GLY A 498 10.86 17.15 -14.72
N GLY A 499 10.22 18.32 -14.70
CA GLY A 499 10.83 19.58 -15.14
C GLY A 499 10.26 20.80 -14.44
N LEU A 500 11.09 21.84 -14.33
CA LEU A 500 10.67 23.17 -13.89
C LEU A 500 9.72 23.81 -14.90
N ILE A 501 8.86 24.69 -14.40
CA ILE A 501 7.94 25.48 -15.22
C ILE A 501 8.71 26.51 -16.08
N ASP A 502 9.93 26.87 -15.69
CA ASP A 502 10.93 27.57 -16.51
C ASP A 502 12.16 26.68 -16.72
N ALA A 503 12.41 26.27 -17.97
CA ALA A 503 13.33 25.19 -18.36
C ALA A 503 14.83 25.38 -18.03
N SER A 504 15.24 26.47 -17.37
CA SER A 504 16.65 26.86 -17.19
C SER A 504 17.14 26.99 -15.74
N THR A 505 16.26 27.01 -14.74
CA THR A 505 16.66 27.28 -13.33
C THR A 505 17.06 25.99 -12.61
N ARG A 506 18.31 25.89 -12.15
CA ARG A 506 18.78 24.77 -11.33
C ARG A 506 18.51 25.01 -9.84
N PHE A 507 18.68 23.98 -9.01
CA PHE A 507 18.48 24.09 -7.57
C PHE A 507 19.73 23.68 -6.79
N ALA A 508 20.11 24.47 -5.79
CA ALA A 508 21.11 24.09 -4.81
C ALA A 508 20.43 23.63 -3.52
N LEU A 509 20.18 22.33 -3.39
CA LEU A 509 19.34 21.75 -2.32
C LEU A 509 20.12 21.01 -1.24
N GLU A 510 21.46 21.03 -1.29
CA GLU A 510 22.31 20.28 -0.38
C GLU A 510 23.40 21.17 0.19
N ILE A 511 23.58 21.12 1.52
CA ILE A 511 24.84 21.45 2.18
C ILE A 511 25.54 20.12 2.46
N PRO A 512 26.61 19.76 1.71
CA PRO A 512 27.23 18.44 1.82
C PRO A 512 27.69 18.10 3.23
N GLY A 513 27.23 16.96 3.74
CA GLY A 513 27.53 16.48 5.10
C GLY A 513 26.70 17.10 6.22
N VAL A 514 25.78 18.03 5.91
CA VAL A 514 25.11 18.86 6.94
C VAL A 514 23.60 18.83 6.82
N ALA A 515 23.05 19.25 5.68
CA ALA A 515 21.62 19.47 5.53
C ALA A 515 21.14 19.39 4.08
N THR A 516 19.83 19.23 3.92
CA THR A 516 19.14 19.28 2.63
C THR A 516 17.90 20.17 2.71
N SER A 517 17.50 20.69 1.55
CA SER A 517 16.23 21.40 1.34
C SER A 517 15.33 20.59 0.42
N SER A 518 14.03 20.63 0.66
CA SER A 518 13.00 20.18 -0.29
C SER A 518 12.55 21.33 -1.19
N LEU A 519 11.60 21.02 -2.08
CA LEU A 519 10.91 21.95 -2.97
C LEU A 519 9.44 21.98 -2.60
N LEU A 520 8.88 23.16 -2.35
CA LEU A 520 7.44 23.36 -2.21
C LEU A 520 6.84 23.73 -3.57
N LEU A 521 5.69 23.15 -3.94
CA LEU A 521 4.98 23.49 -5.18
C LEU A 521 3.62 24.12 -4.86
N ARG A 522 3.43 25.40 -5.17
CA ARG A 522 2.14 26.08 -4.95
C ARG A 522 1.79 26.98 -6.12
N ASN A 523 0.55 26.88 -6.60
CA ASN A 523 0.06 27.64 -7.76
C ASN A 523 1.01 27.55 -8.96
N PHE A 524 1.51 26.34 -9.26
CA PHE A 524 2.48 26.12 -10.34
C PHE A 524 3.75 26.98 -10.20
N ARG A 525 4.23 27.15 -8.97
CA ARG A 525 5.50 27.82 -8.67
C ARG A 525 6.27 27.03 -7.62
N ILE A 526 7.59 27.08 -7.74
CA ILE A 526 8.49 26.35 -6.85
C ILE A 526 9.07 27.32 -5.83
N TYR A 527 9.03 26.91 -4.56
CA TYR A 527 9.57 27.67 -3.43
C TYR A 527 10.51 26.77 -2.64
N LEU A 528 11.40 27.38 -1.88
CA LEU A 528 12.19 26.69 -0.87
C LEU A 528 11.56 26.93 0.50
N PRO A 529 11.39 25.88 1.32
CA PRO A 529 10.77 26.04 2.63
C PRO A 529 11.65 26.82 3.61
N LEU A 530 11.00 27.39 4.63
CA LEU A 530 11.64 27.89 5.83
C LEU A 530 12.27 26.74 6.63
N ARG A 531 13.19 27.08 7.53
CA ARG A 531 13.61 26.15 8.58
C ARG A 531 12.43 25.92 9.53
N ASP A 532 12.19 24.67 9.88
CA ASP A 532 11.15 24.26 10.82
C ASP A 532 11.75 23.33 11.89
N GLU A 533 10.97 22.98 12.90
CA GLU A 533 11.37 21.97 13.89
C GLU A 533 11.58 20.62 13.19
N VAL A 534 12.79 20.07 13.36
CA VAL A 534 13.17 18.77 12.79
C VAL A 534 13.21 17.69 13.87
N PRO A 535 12.96 16.41 13.52
CA PRO A 535 13.10 15.30 14.46
C PRO A 535 14.51 15.20 15.07
N ALA A 536 14.60 14.60 16.25
CA ALA A 536 15.89 14.30 16.89
C ALA A 536 16.77 13.47 15.94
N GLY A 537 18.05 13.82 15.82
CA GLY A 537 19.00 13.17 14.89
C GLY A 537 19.09 13.83 13.51
N VAL A 538 18.17 14.74 13.17
CA VAL A 538 18.23 15.60 11.98
C VAL A 538 18.85 16.95 12.34
N ASN A 539 19.71 17.48 11.47
CA ASN A 539 20.32 18.79 11.68
C ASN A 539 19.28 19.92 11.51
N HIS A 540 19.26 20.90 12.41
CA HIS A 540 18.35 22.06 12.37
C HIS A 540 18.51 22.96 11.12
N LEU A 541 19.59 22.79 10.35
CA LEU A 541 19.81 23.48 9.08
C LEU A 541 19.00 22.87 7.92
N HIS A 542 18.33 21.74 8.12
CA HIS A 542 17.40 21.19 7.16
C HIS A 542 16.21 22.13 6.93
N ARG A 543 15.76 22.18 5.68
CA ARG A 543 14.58 22.94 5.24
C ARG A 543 13.60 21.97 4.59
N ILE A 544 12.83 21.29 5.43
CA ILE A 544 11.86 20.24 5.04
C ILE A 544 10.69 20.27 6.03
N SER A 545 9.49 19.90 5.57
CA SER A 545 8.29 19.85 6.42
C SER A 545 7.43 18.60 6.18
N PRO A 546 8.01 17.38 6.26
CA PRO A 546 7.31 16.15 5.91
C PRO A 546 6.03 15.95 6.75
N GLY A 547 4.91 15.68 6.07
CA GLY A 547 3.60 15.45 6.70
C GLY A 547 2.87 16.71 7.15
N LYS A 548 3.37 17.89 6.78
CA LYS A 548 2.79 19.18 7.16
C LYS A 548 2.82 20.12 5.98
N LYS A 549 1.97 21.15 6.04
CA LYS A 549 1.99 22.22 5.05
C LYS A 549 3.25 23.08 5.27
N GLY A 550 4.15 23.11 4.29
CA GLY A 550 5.42 23.81 4.40
C GLY A 550 5.25 25.33 4.53
N LYS A 551 6.18 26.03 5.17
CA LYS A 551 6.15 27.49 5.23
C LYS A 551 7.17 28.06 4.27
N PHE A 552 6.88 29.20 3.65
CA PHE A 552 7.83 29.98 2.87
C PHE A 552 7.53 31.47 3.08
N GLU A 553 8.54 32.31 2.97
CA GLU A 553 8.40 33.75 3.17
C GLU A 553 9.42 34.52 2.32
N PHE A 554 9.01 35.72 1.87
CA PHE A 554 9.85 36.64 1.11
C PHE A 554 9.76 38.04 1.72
N ILE A 555 10.48 38.25 2.81
CA ILE A 555 10.60 39.57 3.44
C ILE A 555 11.90 40.21 3.00
N GLY A 556 11.89 41.50 2.64
CA GLY A 556 13.07 42.33 2.37
C GLY A 556 14.02 41.85 1.26
N ARG A 557 15.29 42.27 1.32
CA ARG A 557 16.28 42.17 0.22
C ARG A 557 17.63 41.66 0.73
N SER A 558 18.21 40.70 0.03
CA SER A 558 19.59 40.23 0.26
C SER A 558 20.56 40.87 -0.74
N VAL A 559 21.85 40.89 -0.41
CA VAL A 559 22.89 41.58 -1.20
C VAL A 559 24.07 40.66 -1.47
N LEU A 560 24.76 40.86 -2.59
CA LEU A 560 26.01 40.15 -2.90
C LEU A 560 27.11 40.65 -1.96
N SER A 561 27.77 39.77 -1.20
CA SER A 561 28.77 40.16 -0.20
C SER A 561 30.21 39.80 -0.58
N GLU A 562 30.43 38.62 -1.15
CA GLU A 562 31.75 38.15 -1.55
C GLU A 562 31.68 37.27 -2.81
N ILE A 563 32.71 37.34 -3.65
CA ILE A 563 32.82 36.53 -4.85
C ILE A 563 34.26 36.05 -5.09
N SER A 564 34.41 34.74 -5.23
CA SER A 564 35.64 34.12 -5.71
C SER A 564 35.39 33.56 -7.12
N TRP A 565 35.71 34.32 -8.16
CA TRP A 565 35.62 33.87 -9.55
C TRP A 565 36.90 33.14 -9.99
N ALA A 566 38.02 33.42 -9.32
CA ALA A 566 39.31 32.84 -9.64
C ALA A 566 39.46 31.40 -9.09
N GLY A 567 38.82 31.10 -7.96
CA GLY A 567 39.04 29.88 -7.16
C GLY A 567 40.18 30.05 -6.15
N SER A 568 40.85 28.96 -5.77
CA SER A 568 41.95 28.97 -4.78
C SER A 568 43.23 28.33 -5.31
N TYR A 569 44.31 28.40 -4.55
CA TYR A 569 45.51 27.58 -4.73
C TYR A 569 45.79 26.75 -3.49
N LYS A 570 46.04 25.45 -3.65
CA LYS A 570 46.65 24.59 -2.64
C LYS A 570 48.09 24.33 -3.06
N GLY A 571 49.04 25.01 -2.41
CA GLY A 571 50.42 25.10 -2.91
C GLY A 571 50.46 25.67 -4.35
N SER A 572 50.97 24.91 -5.31
CA SER A 572 51.00 25.29 -6.73
C SER A 572 49.75 24.91 -7.53
N GLU A 573 48.87 24.08 -6.97
CA GLU A 573 47.74 23.48 -7.68
C GLU A 573 46.51 24.42 -7.66
N PRO A 574 45.97 24.80 -8.83
CA PRO A 574 44.75 25.61 -8.89
C PRO A 574 43.52 24.77 -8.54
N ILE A 575 42.70 25.29 -7.63
CA ILE A 575 41.42 24.68 -7.22
C ILE A 575 40.27 25.49 -7.80
N ALA A 576 39.69 25.01 -8.91
CA ALA A 576 38.57 25.69 -9.58
C ALA A 576 37.23 25.49 -8.84
N SER A 577 37.08 24.41 -8.08
CA SER A 577 35.87 24.13 -7.27
C SER A 577 35.69 25.08 -6.09
N ASP A 578 36.73 25.85 -5.76
CA ASP A 578 36.68 26.90 -4.72
C ASP A 578 36.16 28.24 -5.27
N ARG A 579 35.62 28.24 -6.48
CA ARG A 579 34.85 29.37 -6.97
C ARG A 579 33.51 29.39 -6.25
N PHE A 580 33.17 30.52 -5.65
CA PHE A 580 31.93 30.68 -4.90
C PHE A 580 31.37 32.08 -5.04
N LEU A 581 30.09 32.20 -4.72
CA LEU A 581 29.41 33.46 -4.53
C LEU A 581 28.73 33.46 -3.16
N GLU A 582 28.83 34.57 -2.45
CA GLU A 582 28.25 34.76 -1.13
C GLU A 582 27.19 35.86 -1.17
N VAL A 583 26.10 35.60 -0.46
CA VAL A 583 25.01 36.55 -0.24
C VAL A 583 24.87 36.80 1.25
N HIS A 584 24.66 38.06 1.60
CA HIS A 584 24.35 38.49 2.96
C HIS A 584 22.89 38.90 3.09
N SER A 585 22.23 38.48 4.17
CA SER A 585 20.87 38.87 4.53
C SER A 585 20.81 39.30 5.99
N GLU A 586 20.32 40.51 6.24
CA GLU A 586 20.10 41.06 7.59
C GLU A 586 18.77 40.64 8.21
N ILE A 587 17.96 39.91 7.45
CA ILE A 587 16.60 39.57 7.85
C ILE A 587 16.64 38.30 8.69
N GLU A 588 15.98 38.36 9.85
CA GLU A 588 15.76 37.19 10.69
C GLU A 588 14.77 36.26 9.97
N GLY A 589 15.31 35.29 9.22
CA GLY A 589 14.48 34.33 8.50
C GLY A 589 15.23 33.62 7.38
N ALA A 590 14.85 32.38 7.14
CA ALA A 590 15.34 31.55 6.06
C ALA A 590 14.65 31.93 4.74
N GLN A 591 15.33 32.54 3.78
CA GLN A 591 14.79 32.97 2.50
C GLN A 591 15.32 32.13 1.33
N SER A 592 14.98 32.52 0.11
CA SER A 592 15.59 32.00 -1.11
C SER A 592 15.77 33.11 -2.13
N GLY A 593 16.77 32.95 -3.00
CA GLY A 593 17.06 33.88 -4.08
C GLY A 593 17.36 33.15 -5.38
N ILE A 594 17.07 33.78 -6.50
CA ILE A 594 17.54 33.33 -7.82
C ILE A 594 18.82 34.09 -8.12
N LEU A 595 19.91 33.36 -8.29
CA LEU A 595 21.14 33.87 -8.86
C LEU A 595 21.14 33.63 -10.36
N GLU A 596 21.33 34.69 -11.14
CA GLU A 596 21.51 34.62 -12.59
C GLU A 596 22.92 35.05 -12.97
N VAL A 597 23.58 34.25 -13.80
CA VAL A 597 24.90 34.56 -14.36
C VAL A 597 24.74 34.69 -15.87
N GLU A 598 24.85 35.93 -16.37
CA GLU A 598 24.81 36.26 -17.78
C GLU A 598 26.24 36.47 -18.31
N THR A 599 26.58 35.75 -19.38
CA THR A 599 27.85 35.94 -20.09
C THR A 599 27.67 36.83 -21.30
N GLN A 600 28.76 37.44 -21.80
CA GLN A 600 28.76 38.29 -23.01
C GLN A 600 28.13 37.63 -24.26
N GLY A 601 28.01 36.30 -24.31
CA GLY A 601 27.31 35.56 -25.38
C GLY A 601 25.78 35.50 -25.24
N GLY A 602 25.20 36.13 -24.21
CA GLY A 602 23.75 36.13 -23.93
C GLY A 602 23.24 34.87 -23.23
N SER A 603 24.12 33.94 -22.84
CA SER A 603 23.73 32.75 -22.08
C SER A 603 23.47 33.12 -20.62
N ILE A 604 22.28 32.78 -20.11
CA ILE A 604 21.90 32.98 -18.70
C ILE A 604 21.83 31.62 -18.01
N ALA A 605 22.59 31.46 -16.92
CA ALA A 605 22.48 30.34 -16.02
C ALA A 605 21.82 30.80 -14.71
N SER A 606 20.69 30.16 -14.35
CA SER A 606 19.93 30.53 -13.15
C SER A 606 19.98 29.42 -12.10
N VAL A 607 20.14 29.79 -10.84
CA VAL A 607 20.14 28.85 -9.70
C VAL A 607 19.26 29.42 -8.59
N LEU A 608 18.24 28.66 -8.19
CA LEU A 608 17.49 28.90 -6.96
C LEU A 608 18.21 28.23 -5.80
N PHE A 609 18.54 29.00 -4.76
CA PHE A 609 19.22 28.48 -3.59
C PHE A 609 18.68 29.11 -2.29
N PRO A 610 18.81 28.40 -1.15
CA PRO A 610 18.43 28.93 0.15
C PRO A 610 19.38 30.04 0.62
N ILE A 611 18.83 31.11 1.19
CA ILE A 611 19.55 32.20 1.84
C ILE A 611 19.18 32.20 3.32
N ASP A 612 20.14 32.00 4.19
CA ASP A 612 19.97 32.08 5.64
C ASP A 612 20.23 33.52 6.13
N SER A 613 19.80 33.80 7.37
CA SER A 613 20.21 35.03 8.06
C SER A 613 21.73 35.04 8.24
N GLY A 614 22.37 36.17 7.94
CA GLY A 614 23.83 36.27 7.84
C GLY A 614 24.33 35.89 6.45
N PHE A 615 25.34 35.01 6.36
CA PHE A 615 26.05 34.68 5.12
C PHE A 615 25.61 33.34 4.54
N SER A 616 25.35 33.32 3.23
CA SER A 616 25.01 32.10 2.47
C SER A 616 25.92 31.95 1.27
N VAL A 617 26.59 30.81 1.15
CA VAL A 617 27.59 30.55 0.11
C VAL A 617 27.06 29.54 -0.90
N LEU A 618 27.19 29.85 -2.18
CA LEU A 618 26.88 28.98 -3.32
C LEU A 618 28.17 28.59 -4.05
N ALA A 619 28.41 27.30 -4.28
CA ALA A 619 29.54 26.81 -5.07
C ALA A 619 29.25 25.46 -5.74
N SER A 620 30.23 24.93 -6.48
CA SER A 620 30.12 23.61 -7.13
C SER A 620 30.12 22.42 -6.18
N GLY A 621 30.53 22.64 -4.93
CA GLY A 621 30.68 21.62 -3.90
C GLY A 621 31.37 22.19 -2.67
N LYS A 622 31.91 21.30 -1.84
CA LYS A 622 32.70 21.69 -0.66
C LYS A 622 33.96 22.45 -1.08
N LEU A 623 34.27 23.56 -0.43
CA LEU A 623 35.48 24.33 -0.69
C LEU A 623 36.69 23.59 -0.09
N THR A 624 37.73 23.43 -0.89
CA THR A 624 38.96 22.73 -0.54
C THR A 624 39.78 23.54 0.45
N CYS A 625 40.01 24.82 0.17
CA CYS A 625 40.77 25.69 1.05
C CYS A 625 39.98 26.18 2.26
N PHE A 626 38.65 26.06 2.24
CA PHE A 626 37.74 26.50 3.32
C PHE A 626 36.77 25.37 3.71
N PRO A 627 37.26 24.24 4.25
CA PRO A 627 36.47 23.02 4.43
C PRO A 627 35.42 23.10 5.55
N LYS A 628 35.41 24.16 6.35
CA LYS A 628 34.41 24.39 7.41
C LYS A 628 33.24 25.25 6.93
N SER A 629 33.39 25.96 5.82
CA SER A 629 32.32 26.79 5.27
C SER A 629 31.15 25.92 4.80
N GLN A 630 29.95 26.31 5.19
CA GLN A 630 28.72 25.67 4.74
C GLN A 630 28.34 26.23 3.37
N VAL A 631 28.18 25.33 2.41
CA VAL A 631 27.97 25.70 1.01
C VAL A 631 26.74 24.99 0.48
N TRP A 632 25.80 25.77 -0.03
CA TRP A 632 24.75 25.26 -0.90
C TRP A 632 25.38 24.85 -2.22
N LYS A 633 25.24 23.57 -2.55
CA LYS A 633 25.92 22.96 -3.69
C LYS A 633 25.01 22.95 -4.93
N ASP A 634 25.49 23.56 -6.00
CA ASP A 634 25.03 23.28 -7.37
C ASP A 634 26.21 22.69 -8.16
N SER A 635 26.18 21.41 -8.50
CA SER A 635 27.30 20.74 -9.19
C SER A 635 27.68 21.36 -10.54
N ALA A 636 26.76 22.12 -11.16
CA ALA A 636 27.01 22.83 -12.41
C ALA A 636 27.35 24.33 -12.20
N PHE A 637 27.52 24.78 -10.95
CA PHE A 637 27.88 26.15 -10.63
C PHE A 637 29.23 26.51 -11.25
N SER A 638 29.29 27.65 -11.92
CA SER A 638 30.50 28.16 -12.53
C SER A 638 30.46 29.68 -12.63
N LEU A 639 31.61 30.29 -12.37
CA LEU A 639 31.86 31.71 -12.58
C LEU A 639 32.86 31.88 -13.73
N PRO A 640 32.50 32.60 -14.82
CA PRO A 640 33.42 32.85 -15.93
C PRO A 640 34.66 33.65 -15.50
N GLN A 641 35.82 33.34 -16.07
CA GLN A 641 37.08 34.07 -15.82
C GLN A 641 37.48 35.00 -16.97
N THR A 642 36.73 34.93 -18.07
CA THR A 642 37.01 35.64 -19.31
C THR A 642 35.74 36.34 -19.76
N ASN A 643 35.90 37.43 -20.50
CA ASN A 643 34.81 38.26 -21.04
C ASN A 643 34.06 39.03 -19.94
N SER A 644 33.07 39.83 -20.34
CA SER A 644 32.19 40.48 -19.38
C SER A 644 31.15 39.50 -18.85
N THR A 645 30.99 39.47 -17.53
CA THR A 645 29.96 38.72 -16.80
C THR A 645 29.09 39.69 -16.01
N LEU A 646 27.77 39.49 -16.07
CA LEU A 646 26.81 40.12 -15.18
C LEU A 646 26.24 39.07 -14.23
N ILE A 647 26.29 39.35 -12.95
CA ILE A 647 25.63 38.56 -11.90
C ILE A 647 24.45 39.36 -11.41
N MET A 648 23.28 38.74 -11.34
CA MET A 648 22.06 39.33 -10.81
C MET A 648 21.49 38.44 -9.71
N LEU A 649 21.15 39.03 -8.57
CA LEU A 649 20.40 38.40 -7.51
C LEU A 649 18.96 38.90 -7.59
N ARG A 650 17.99 37.99 -7.70
CA ARG A 650 16.58 38.32 -7.89
C ARG A 650 15.68 37.68 -6.87
N HIS A 651 14.57 38.36 -6.60
CA HIS A 651 13.42 37.80 -5.93
C HIS A 651 12.86 36.63 -6.78
N PRO A 652 12.70 35.41 -6.21
CA PRO A 652 12.32 34.22 -6.97
C PRO A 652 10.91 34.27 -7.56
N VAL A 653 9.99 35.00 -6.93
CA VAL A 653 8.59 35.11 -7.36
C VAL A 653 8.29 36.34 -8.23
N THR A 654 8.73 37.54 -7.80
CA THR A 654 8.41 38.79 -8.50
C THR A 654 9.40 39.11 -9.62
N GLY A 655 10.57 38.47 -9.63
CA GLY A 655 11.68 38.80 -10.55
C GLY A 655 12.38 40.12 -10.23
N GLU A 656 12.00 40.78 -9.13
CA GLU A 656 12.62 42.03 -8.66
C GLU A 656 14.13 41.84 -8.51
N LEU A 657 14.91 42.76 -9.09
CA LEU A 657 16.36 42.77 -8.93
C LEU A 657 16.71 43.26 -7.53
N TRP A 658 17.36 42.41 -6.73
CA TRP A 658 17.84 42.75 -5.40
C TRP A 658 19.24 43.36 -5.41
N ASP A 659 20.15 42.78 -6.21
CA ASP A 659 21.52 43.28 -6.34
C ASP A 659 22.15 42.80 -7.65
N GLU A 660 23.18 43.50 -8.12
CA GLU A 660 23.93 43.10 -9.30
C GLU A 660 25.43 43.41 -9.22
N LEU A 661 26.23 42.62 -9.93
CA LEU A 661 27.67 42.83 -10.08
C LEU A 661 28.08 42.56 -11.52
N ARG A 662 28.70 43.54 -12.15
CA ARG A 662 29.37 43.38 -13.45
C ARG A 662 30.88 43.33 -13.27
N TYR A 663 31.53 42.33 -13.87
CA TYR A 663 32.99 42.26 -13.92
C TYR A 663 33.50 41.84 -15.32
N SER A 664 34.77 42.12 -15.58
CA SER A 664 35.49 41.74 -16.80
C SER A 664 36.50 40.61 -16.52
N SER A 665 37.33 40.22 -17.48
CA SER A 665 38.41 39.24 -17.26
C SER A 665 39.38 39.63 -16.13
N ALA A 666 39.47 40.90 -15.74
CA ALA A 666 40.23 41.33 -14.57
C ALA A 666 39.62 40.81 -13.25
N GLY A 667 38.32 40.59 -13.24
CA GLY A 667 37.55 40.11 -12.10
C GLY A 667 37.22 41.19 -11.06
N PRO A 668 36.37 40.86 -10.08
CA PRO A 668 36.03 41.73 -8.94
C PRO A 668 37.08 41.74 -7.81
N GLY A 669 38.20 41.04 -7.96
CA GLY A 669 39.29 40.99 -6.99
C GLY A 669 40.67 40.81 -7.66
N LYS A 670 41.60 40.08 -7.02
CA LYS A 670 42.92 39.74 -7.60
C LYS A 670 43.08 38.27 -8.03
N ASN A 671 43.59 38.06 -9.25
CA ASN A 671 44.05 36.75 -9.75
C ASN A 671 45.48 36.85 -10.32
N ASP A 672 46.48 36.49 -9.51
CA ASP A 672 47.90 36.49 -9.89
C ASP A 672 48.40 35.04 -10.04
N THR A 673 48.36 34.54 -11.27
CA THR A 673 48.77 33.17 -11.60
C THR A 673 50.28 32.94 -11.53
N LYS A 674 51.09 34.00 -11.60
CA LYS A 674 52.56 33.95 -11.52
C LYS A 674 52.99 33.68 -10.08
N ASN A 675 52.45 34.45 -9.15
CA ASN A 675 52.76 34.34 -7.72
C ASN A 675 51.81 33.38 -6.97
N LYS A 676 50.85 32.77 -7.67
CA LYS A 676 49.83 31.87 -7.10
C LYS A 676 49.00 32.55 -6.01
N ILE A 677 48.65 33.82 -6.22
CA ILE A 677 47.84 34.61 -5.29
C ILE A 677 46.44 34.77 -5.86
N ARG A 678 45.42 34.43 -5.06
CA ARG A 678 44.01 34.69 -5.39
C ARG A 678 43.35 35.42 -4.24
N ARG A 679 42.67 36.53 -4.54
CA ARG A 679 41.88 37.32 -3.59
C ARG A 679 40.47 37.41 -4.14
N SER A 680 39.49 37.00 -3.34
CA SER A 680 38.08 37.25 -3.65
C SER A 680 37.81 38.76 -3.74
N GLY A 681 36.73 39.13 -4.42
CA GLY A 681 36.17 40.47 -4.33
C GLY A 681 35.14 40.50 -3.22
N TYR A 682 35.16 41.50 -2.35
CA TYR A 682 34.14 41.71 -1.31
C TYR A 682 33.50 43.09 -1.40
N GLN A 683 32.22 43.17 -1.02
CA GLN A 683 31.44 44.39 -1.06
C GLN A 683 31.73 45.25 0.19
N ILE A 684 31.96 46.55 -0.03
CA ILE A 684 32.09 47.56 1.01
C ILE A 684 31.05 48.65 0.77
N ILE A 685 30.34 49.00 1.83
CA ILE A 685 29.48 50.17 1.88
C ILE A 685 30.27 51.26 2.60
N ASP A 686 30.52 52.38 1.93
CA ASP A 686 31.17 53.54 2.57
C ASP A 686 30.20 54.25 3.53
N SER A 687 30.71 55.21 4.32
CA SER A 687 29.89 55.98 5.28
C SER A 687 28.76 56.80 4.61
N ASN A 688 28.83 56.99 3.30
CA ASN A 688 27.82 57.70 2.51
C ASN A 688 26.83 56.74 1.83
N GLY A 689 26.94 55.43 2.09
CA GLY A 689 26.08 54.40 1.52
C GLY A 689 26.49 53.93 0.11
N ASN A 690 27.61 54.39 -0.44
CA ASN A 690 28.06 53.94 -1.76
C ASN A 690 28.67 52.55 -1.67
N ARG A 691 28.23 51.67 -2.58
CA ARG A 691 28.75 50.31 -2.72
C ARG A 691 29.98 50.31 -3.63
N SER A 692 31.04 49.65 -3.17
CA SER A 692 32.25 49.39 -3.97
C SER A 692 32.77 47.98 -3.71
N TRP A 693 33.45 47.40 -4.68
CA TRP A 693 34.08 46.07 -4.56
C TRP A 693 35.60 46.22 -4.39
N LYS A 694 36.20 45.48 -3.46
CA LYS A 694 37.64 45.47 -3.21
C LYS A 694 38.20 44.06 -3.08
N ASP A 695 39.51 43.92 -3.27
CA ASP A 695 40.23 42.68 -3.00
C ASP A 695 40.19 42.35 -1.50
N SER A 696 39.86 41.11 -1.15
CA SER A 696 40.02 40.63 0.22
C SER A 696 41.49 40.56 0.63
N ASP A 697 41.81 41.01 1.84
CA ASP A 697 43.17 40.99 2.40
C ASP A 697 43.17 40.41 3.81
N ILE A 698 42.71 39.17 3.92
CA ILE A 698 42.62 38.43 5.17
C ILE A 698 43.86 37.55 5.27
N SER A 699 44.84 37.97 6.08
CA SER A 699 46.09 37.22 6.25
C SER A 699 45.88 35.91 7.00
N ASP A 700 44.97 35.90 7.99
CA ASP A 700 44.75 34.81 8.94
C ASP A 700 43.25 34.47 9.07
N SER A 701 42.67 33.90 8.00
CA SER A 701 41.33 33.32 8.08
C SER A 701 41.36 32.04 8.92
N ILE A 702 40.53 31.98 9.97
CA ILE A 702 40.46 30.87 10.95
C ILE A 702 40.07 29.54 10.30
N ASP A 703 39.39 29.60 9.15
CA ASP A 703 38.84 28.43 8.47
C ASP A 703 39.59 28.05 7.19
N ARG A 704 40.67 28.77 6.88
CA ARG A 704 41.54 28.48 5.74
C ARG A 704 42.54 27.39 6.07
N LEU A 705 42.70 26.43 5.16
CA LEU A 705 43.75 25.42 5.27
C LEU A 705 45.16 26.05 5.19
N PRO A 706 46.13 25.60 6.03
CA PRO A 706 47.51 26.09 5.99
C PRO A 706 48.19 25.94 4.62
N GLU A 707 47.77 24.95 3.82
CA GLU A 707 48.29 24.70 2.48
C GLU A 707 47.79 25.70 1.41
N CYS A 708 46.87 26.61 1.78
CA CYS A 708 46.33 27.64 0.90
C CYS A 708 46.76 29.08 1.31
N PRO A 709 48.04 29.34 1.62
CA PRO A 709 48.46 30.58 2.30
C PRO A 709 48.23 31.86 1.47
N ASN A 710 48.21 31.72 0.13
CA ASN A 710 48.05 32.83 -0.81
C ASN A 710 46.62 32.96 -1.36
N THR A 711 45.66 32.25 -0.77
CA THR A 711 44.23 32.40 -1.05
C THR A 711 43.63 33.27 0.04
N HIS A 712 43.12 34.44 -0.31
CA HIS A 712 42.43 35.34 0.61
C HIS A 712 40.94 35.35 0.25
N ALA A 713 40.12 34.89 1.19
CA ALA A 713 38.66 34.87 1.13
C ALA A 713 38.12 34.50 2.52
N SER A 714 36.84 34.78 2.79
CA SER A 714 36.20 34.43 4.06
C SER A 714 34.77 33.89 3.90
N PRO A 715 34.56 32.84 3.07
CA PRO A 715 33.23 32.32 2.79
C PRO A 715 32.50 31.89 4.06
N GLY A 716 31.33 32.48 4.31
CA GLY A 716 30.47 32.27 5.47
C GLY A 716 30.77 33.18 6.67
N THR A 717 31.66 34.16 6.53
CA THR A 717 32.10 35.03 7.64
C THR A 717 32.38 36.46 7.15
N SER A 718 32.36 37.42 8.08
CA SER A 718 32.63 38.82 7.74
C SER A 718 34.07 39.05 7.29
N ASN A 719 34.25 39.77 6.18
CA ASN A 719 35.57 40.21 5.68
C ASN A 719 36.20 41.34 6.53
N LEU A 720 35.53 41.82 7.58
CA LEU A 720 36.04 42.85 8.48
C LEU A 720 37.05 42.24 9.45
N SER A 721 38.34 42.49 9.22
CA SER A 721 39.40 42.19 10.17
C SER A 721 39.08 42.83 11.53
N PRO A 722 39.23 42.13 12.68
CA PRO A 722 38.88 42.63 14.02
C PRO A 722 39.74 43.84 14.50
N VAL A 723 40.58 44.41 13.64
CA VAL A 723 41.53 45.50 13.95
C VAL A 723 40.98 46.88 13.56
N ARG A 724 39.70 46.99 13.17
CA ARG A 724 39.03 48.27 12.88
C ARG A 724 37.74 48.50 13.66
N GLN A 725 37.69 48.01 14.89
CA GLN A 725 36.72 48.40 15.91
C GLN A 725 37.45 48.87 17.18
N GLU A 726 38.24 49.93 17.05
CA GLU A 726 38.61 50.84 18.15
C GLU A 726 38.58 52.29 17.65
#